data_AF-A0AAU8BL00-F1
#
_entry.id   AF-A0AAU8BL00-F1
#
_cell.length_a   1.000
_cell.length_b   1.000
_cell.length_c   1.000
_cell.angle_alpha   90.00
_cell.angle_beta   90.00
_cell.angle_gamma   90.00
#
_symmetry.space_group_name_H-M   'P 1'
#
loop_
_entity.id
_entity.type
_entity.pdbx_description
1 polymer ?
#
loop_
_entity_poly.entity_id
_entity_poly.type
_entity_poly.pdbx_seq_one_letter_code
_entity_poly.pdbx_strand_id
1 'polypeptide(L)'
;MSSKLILFLRHPVMLMLAAVFLWMLYPPVVNHLIDLSNVFYVAAVAHSFAAICIILFTVFLFFGKSRVGLSDIYNRSNISKLLVPTLCSGFLICTNHLLLYAALSTSKEFDVIAILIFETWPILFFLIDTALRRDKRKVTISDYIFPATAFGGFIVLTAPNMDLADWILLDSPMLQTIGFALAGGIAMAVNCYFRMKCMDAWSEISSCQKLRLSSFKRGLLTEAGVRSIAAPLLIIALMFSGEEVPDPDPINLLLLSFVGVVILAVGSLIYDLSVYKADNASISALWYLMPVGAVIILAIMQGRLLNQYEAVASVLIVASNVFLVLKYPLKSSLLILFASVCFIGVWILFAPAASIDNYYDLLAVSTVFFVLLATFALERTTALNRERENLLGEFSEYAMRIVERLNNDKNVTTTQPFPSELKQYTYTNLFSFLRAFKSSKELRLMQKRTQTLKYKLLSYTQENSETRDDLLGLFKVGDKLQTMESDRLPTEEFVILFLLGGTNVIFSLLFRPETLSSSLFALIVGTSMIYLLLIIFERDKFTTLRPDHAIMCTNLVRYVQGKLSFGVDDKRSSELESIISSLIKEKSIAGANKQGGYWIFSIFTFLIGGFGYAFLYTSLEQTRSIEASPLVLANNPASKTKVNIALLDWPSAQIKGHILTKIINQHTELDASLRSVSNQQAFQEMDLDKGLVDIHPEFWVENNPNLVRRYVKAFGSVSLGGESTNGSQGLCYTDYGHQSSPRLTMDNLNAPEMIARFDLTGDGKGDIWVGADSWSSTEIEQRRLSAYGLDTSYNYHIFDSEVFQMLHSRNNQNEVPSLFFCYYPDAVFVDQHVHFIESKPHNSALWQDIVVQREQIEPNRGTSWPRSTIQIAYRSDLVKEQAALEVLMNNFVISNKSLVKMLAEVQEGGRVDTVAEKWIEKNQDTVLEWLTGFKLLSDSN
;
A
#
# COMPACT_ATOMS: atom_id res chain seq x y z
N MET A 1 -46.34 -2.23 -3.35
CA MET A 1 -44.94 -2.02 -2.94
C MET A 1 -44.88 -2.16 -1.40
N SER A 2 -44.25 -3.22 -0.88
CA SER A 2 -44.28 -3.61 0.55
C SER A 2 -43.88 -2.46 1.49
N SER A 3 -44.54 -2.30 2.64
CA SER A 3 -44.25 -1.22 3.61
C SER A 3 -42.78 -1.21 4.07
N LYS A 4 -42.11 -2.38 4.03
CA LYS A 4 -40.68 -2.52 4.31
C LYS A 4 -39.79 -1.83 3.26
N LEU A 5 -40.16 -1.86 1.98
CA LEU A 5 -39.41 -1.22 0.90
C LEU A 5 -39.50 0.32 0.99
N ILE A 6 -40.66 0.85 1.39
CA ILE A 6 -40.85 2.29 1.62
C ILE A 6 -40.08 2.75 2.87
N LEU A 7 -40.01 1.92 3.91
CA LEU A 7 -39.19 2.21 5.10
C LEU A 7 -37.70 2.22 4.76
N PHE A 8 -37.25 1.26 3.95
CA PHE A 8 -35.87 1.13 3.49
C PHE A 8 -35.43 2.33 2.64
N LEU A 9 -36.23 2.75 1.66
CA LEU A 9 -35.97 3.92 0.82
C LEU A 9 -35.97 5.26 1.58
N ARG A 10 -36.51 5.29 2.81
CA ARG A 10 -36.56 6.48 3.66
C ARG A 10 -35.44 6.54 4.70
N HIS A 11 -34.63 5.48 4.80
CA HIS A 11 -33.51 5.37 5.72
C HIS A 11 -32.41 6.39 5.36
N PRO A 12 -31.80 7.10 6.33
CA PRO A 12 -30.81 8.15 6.05
C PRO A 12 -29.65 7.65 5.18
N VAL A 13 -29.11 6.46 5.45
CA VAL A 13 -28.02 5.87 4.64
C VAL A 13 -28.40 5.71 3.16
N MET A 14 -29.60 5.20 2.86
CA MET A 14 -30.05 5.00 1.48
C MET A 14 -30.25 6.34 0.75
N LEU A 15 -30.71 7.36 1.47
CA LEU A 15 -30.77 8.73 0.94
C LEU A 15 -29.35 9.24 0.65
N MET A 16 -28.39 9.05 1.56
CA MET A 16 -27.01 9.48 1.30
C MET A 16 -26.42 8.79 0.06
N LEU A 17 -26.55 7.47 -0.05
CA LEU A 17 -26.05 6.72 -1.20
C LEU A 17 -26.70 7.17 -2.51
N ALA A 18 -28.01 7.45 -2.50
CA ALA A 18 -28.70 7.99 -3.66
C ALA A 18 -28.20 9.40 -4.04
N ALA A 19 -27.95 10.26 -3.06
CA ALA A 19 -27.38 11.58 -3.30
C ALA A 19 -25.97 11.46 -3.91
N VAL A 20 -25.10 10.67 -3.27
CA VAL A 20 -23.74 10.40 -3.75
C VAL A 20 -23.75 9.88 -5.19
N PHE A 21 -24.61 8.92 -5.51
CA PHE A 21 -24.71 8.36 -6.87
C PHE A 21 -25.04 9.42 -7.93
N LEU A 22 -25.95 10.35 -7.62
CA LEU A 22 -26.25 11.48 -8.53
C LEU A 22 -25.05 12.42 -8.67
N TRP A 23 -24.32 12.65 -7.59
CA TRP A 23 -23.14 13.52 -7.57
C TRP A 23 -21.89 12.87 -8.21
N MET A 24 -21.80 11.55 -8.30
CA MET A 24 -20.72 10.85 -9.04
C MET A 24 -20.68 11.27 -10.52
N LEU A 25 -21.83 11.67 -11.09
CA LEU A 25 -21.93 12.16 -12.46
C LEU A 25 -21.53 13.63 -12.62
N TYR A 26 -21.35 14.36 -11.52
CA TYR A 26 -21.06 15.79 -11.56
C TYR A 26 -19.71 16.08 -12.21
N PRO A 27 -18.57 15.53 -11.74
CA PRO A 27 -17.27 15.84 -12.35
C PRO A 27 -17.18 15.54 -13.86
N PRO A 28 -17.57 14.36 -14.38
CA PRO A 28 -17.41 14.08 -15.81
C PRO A 28 -18.30 14.96 -16.70
N VAL A 29 -19.52 15.30 -16.25
CA VAL A 29 -20.45 16.11 -17.05
C VAL A 29 -20.10 17.60 -16.98
N VAL A 30 -19.74 18.10 -15.79
CA VAL A 30 -19.44 19.52 -15.60
C VAL A 30 -18.10 19.90 -16.21
N ASN A 31 -17.08 19.04 -16.11
CA ASN A 31 -15.79 19.31 -16.78
C ASN A 31 -15.99 19.42 -18.30
N HIS A 32 -16.74 18.49 -18.90
CA HIS A 32 -17.07 18.58 -20.33
C HIS A 32 -17.77 19.89 -20.71
N LEU A 33 -18.71 20.37 -19.89
CA LEU A 33 -19.40 21.64 -20.13
C LEU A 33 -18.51 22.86 -19.93
N ILE A 34 -17.60 22.82 -18.95
CA ILE A 34 -16.63 23.89 -18.71
C ILE A 34 -15.64 23.98 -19.88
N ASP A 35 -15.13 22.86 -20.38
CA ASP A 35 -14.18 22.82 -21.51
C ASP A 35 -14.75 23.43 -22.79
N LEU A 36 -16.07 23.35 -22.99
CA LEU A 36 -16.76 23.93 -24.15
C LEU A 36 -17.18 25.39 -23.95
N SER A 37 -17.11 25.90 -22.72
CA SER A 37 -17.60 27.24 -22.38
C SER A 37 -16.72 27.90 -21.33
N ASN A 38 -17.30 28.24 -20.18
CA ASN A 38 -16.57 28.79 -19.05
C ASN A 38 -17.28 28.47 -17.73
N VAL A 39 -16.53 28.60 -16.66
CA VAL A 39 -16.92 28.16 -15.33
C VAL A 39 -18.07 28.99 -14.77
N PHE A 40 -18.07 30.30 -14.99
CA PHE A 40 -19.09 31.21 -14.49
C PHE A 40 -20.44 30.98 -15.16
N TYR A 41 -20.44 30.70 -16.46
CA TYR A 41 -21.63 30.40 -17.25
C TYR A 41 -22.28 29.10 -16.79
N VAL A 42 -21.50 28.02 -16.72
CA VAL A 42 -21.99 26.71 -16.27
C VAL A 42 -22.59 26.80 -14.86
N ALA A 43 -21.90 27.47 -13.94
CA ALA A 43 -22.39 27.66 -12.58
C ALA A 43 -23.69 28.49 -12.54
N ALA A 44 -23.74 29.64 -13.21
CA ALA A 44 -24.91 30.50 -13.22
C ALA A 44 -26.14 29.80 -13.82
N VAL A 45 -25.98 29.16 -14.98
CA VAL A 45 -27.08 28.51 -15.70
C VAL A 45 -27.57 27.26 -14.96
N ALA A 46 -26.67 26.38 -14.50
CA ALA A 46 -27.07 25.17 -13.78
C ALA A 46 -27.80 25.49 -12.47
N HIS A 47 -27.29 26.45 -11.67
CA HIS A 47 -27.98 26.90 -10.45
C HIS A 47 -29.31 27.60 -10.73
N SER A 48 -29.44 28.28 -11.87
CA SER A 48 -30.70 28.90 -12.31
C SER A 48 -31.76 27.85 -12.67
N PHE A 49 -31.41 26.83 -13.45
CA PHE A 49 -32.29 25.69 -13.72
C PHE A 49 -32.72 25.00 -12.43
N ALA A 50 -31.78 24.79 -11.50
CA ALA A 50 -32.06 24.20 -10.21
C ALA A 50 -33.06 25.04 -9.39
N ALA A 51 -32.86 26.36 -9.34
CA ALA A 51 -33.74 27.29 -8.64
C ALA A 51 -35.15 27.30 -9.25
N ILE A 52 -35.26 27.45 -10.57
CA ILE A 52 -36.55 27.46 -11.28
C ILE A 52 -37.31 26.16 -11.02
N CYS A 53 -36.64 25.01 -11.21
CA CYS A 53 -37.26 23.71 -11.00
C CYS A 53 -37.76 23.52 -9.57
N ILE A 54 -36.93 23.82 -8.56
CA ILE A 54 -37.29 23.59 -7.17
C ILE A 54 -38.40 24.55 -6.69
N ILE A 55 -38.39 25.80 -7.16
CA ILE A 55 -39.43 26.79 -6.85
C ILE A 55 -40.75 26.37 -7.49
N LEU A 56 -40.76 26.03 -8.78
CA LEU A 56 -41.97 25.55 -9.48
C LEU A 56 -42.53 24.29 -8.81
N PHE A 57 -41.67 23.35 -8.43
CA PHE A 57 -42.09 22.14 -7.73
C PHE A 57 -42.64 22.42 -6.32
N THR A 58 -42.05 23.37 -5.61
CA THR A 58 -42.54 23.84 -4.30
C THR A 58 -43.91 24.50 -4.47
N VAL A 59 -44.07 25.42 -5.42
CA VAL A 59 -45.35 26.06 -5.73
C VAL A 59 -46.39 24.99 -6.05
N PHE A 60 -46.09 24.06 -6.96
CA PHE A 60 -47.01 22.98 -7.32
C PHE A 60 -47.47 22.12 -6.12
N LEU A 61 -46.54 21.73 -5.24
CA LEU A 61 -46.85 20.89 -4.08
C LEU A 61 -47.65 21.60 -2.98
N PHE A 62 -47.47 22.91 -2.83
CA PHE A 62 -48.13 23.70 -1.79
C PHE A 62 -49.44 24.36 -2.25
N PHE A 63 -49.58 24.69 -3.54
CA PHE A 63 -50.82 25.23 -4.13
C PHE A 63 -51.82 24.15 -4.62
N GLY A 64 -51.46 22.86 -4.53
CA GLY A 64 -52.40 21.74 -4.72
C GLY A 64 -53.34 21.49 -3.53
N LYS A 65 -53.94 20.28 -3.42
CA LYS A 65 -54.93 19.82 -2.39
C LYS A 65 -54.49 19.94 -0.90
N SER A 66 -53.41 20.65 -0.58
CA SER A 66 -52.80 20.77 0.76
C SER A 66 -53.20 22.09 1.43
N ARG A 67 -53.80 22.01 2.64
CA ARG A 67 -54.28 23.13 3.48
C ARG A 67 -53.16 23.97 4.13
N VAL A 68 -52.20 24.51 3.37
CA VAL A 68 -51.18 25.44 3.91
C VAL A 68 -51.16 26.68 3.04
N GLY A 69 -51.67 27.81 3.55
CA GLY A 69 -51.65 29.09 2.83
C GLY A 69 -50.29 29.77 2.94
N LEU A 70 -49.89 30.55 1.93
CA LEU A 70 -48.67 31.37 2.00
C LEU A 70 -48.67 32.33 3.19
N SER A 71 -49.84 32.81 3.60
CA SER A 71 -50.02 33.67 4.77
C SER A 71 -49.65 32.98 6.09
N ASP A 72 -49.81 31.66 6.19
CA ASP A 72 -49.48 30.89 7.40
C ASP A 72 -47.96 30.79 7.57
N ILE A 73 -47.24 30.73 6.45
CA ILE A 73 -45.78 30.61 6.38
C ILE A 73 -45.12 31.99 6.59
N TYR A 74 -45.66 33.05 5.99
CA TYR A 74 -45.04 34.38 5.88
C TYR A 74 -45.41 35.35 7.02
N ASN A 75 -45.38 34.89 8.28
CA ASN A 75 -45.55 35.75 9.45
C ASN A 75 -44.20 36.36 9.89
N ARG A 76 -44.20 37.59 10.44
CA ARG A 76 -42.99 38.35 10.87
C ARG A 76 -42.08 37.53 11.80
N SER A 77 -42.66 36.72 12.69
CA SER A 77 -41.91 35.84 13.59
C SER A 77 -41.23 34.66 12.86
N ASN A 78 -41.89 34.07 11.86
CA ASN A 78 -41.32 32.99 11.05
C ASN A 78 -40.19 33.51 10.15
N ILE A 79 -40.40 34.69 9.56
CA ILE A 79 -39.39 35.36 8.72
C ILE A 79 -38.13 35.63 9.55
N SER A 80 -38.23 36.14 10.78
CA SER A 80 -37.03 36.41 11.58
C SER A 80 -36.23 35.15 11.91
N LYS A 81 -36.87 33.98 12.00
CA LYS A 81 -36.20 32.69 12.25
C LYS A 81 -35.54 32.12 10.99
N LEU A 82 -36.15 32.32 9.82
CA LEU A 82 -35.68 31.75 8.55
C LEU A 82 -34.70 32.67 7.81
N LEU A 83 -34.80 33.99 7.99
CA LEU A 83 -34.06 34.98 7.22
C LEU A 83 -32.54 34.78 7.32
N VAL A 84 -32.00 34.73 8.54
CA VAL A 84 -30.56 34.62 8.75
C VAL A 84 -30.00 33.29 8.20
N PRO A 85 -30.55 32.11 8.56
CA PRO A 85 -30.04 30.85 8.02
C PRO A 85 -30.12 30.76 6.49
N THR A 86 -31.21 31.26 5.89
CA THR A 86 -31.43 31.19 4.43
C THR A 86 -30.51 32.14 3.68
N LEU A 87 -30.32 33.38 4.17
CA LEU A 87 -29.37 34.35 3.58
C LEU A 87 -27.93 33.88 3.69
N CYS A 88 -27.51 33.43 4.88
CA CYS A 88 -26.16 32.90 5.08
C CYS A 88 -25.89 31.70 4.16
N SER A 89 -26.82 30.75 4.07
CA SER A 89 -26.65 29.60 3.15
C SER A 89 -26.62 30.02 1.68
N GLY A 90 -27.52 30.91 1.25
CA GLY A 90 -27.58 31.35 -0.15
C GLY A 90 -26.30 32.07 -0.58
N PHE A 91 -25.77 32.92 0.29
CA PHE A 91 -24.46 33.56 0.09
C PHE A 91 -23.33 32.53 0.05
N LEU A 92 -23.26 31.62 1.03
CA LEU A 92 -22.20 30.62 1.13
C LEU A 92 -22.18 29.62 -0.04
N ILE A 93 -23.32 29.32 -0.67
CA ILE A 93 -23.35 28.54 -1.93
C ILE A 93 -22.54 29.25 -3.01
N CYS A 94 -22.82 30.54 -3.23
CA CYS A 94 -22.08 31.34 -4.20
C CYS A 94 -20.60 31.42 -3.81
N THR A 95 -20.29 31.75 -2.55
CA THR A 95 -18.93 31.86 -2.05
C THR A 95 -18.12 30.58 -2.23
N ASN A 96 -18.67 29.40 -1.90
CA ASN A 96 -17.90 28.16 -1.99
C ASN A 96 -17.57 27.77 -3.45
N HIS A 97 -18.49 28.01 -4.40
CA HIS A 97 -18.23 27.73 -5.82
C HIS A 97 -17.18 28.71 -6.35
N LEU A 98 -17.32 30.01 -6.07
CA LEU A 98 -16.36 31.02 -6.50
C LEU A 98 -14.96 30.79 -5.92
N LEU A 99 -14.85 30.38 -4.65
CA LEU A 99 -13.56 30.08 -4.03
C LEU A 99 -12.92 28.80 -4.58
N LEU A 100 -13.71 27.76 -4.84
CA LEU A 100 -13.21 26.56 -5.50
C LEU A 100 -12.67 26.89 -6.90
N TYR A 101 -13.42 27.68 -7.67
CA TYR A 101 -13.00 28.08 -9.00
C TYR A 101 -11.82 29.04 -9.00
N ALA A 102 -11.74 29.95 -8.03
CA ALA A 102 -10.55 30.79 -7.83
C ALA A 102 -9.32 29.95 -7.47
N ALA A 103 -9.48 28.89 -6.66
CA ALA A 103 -8.39 27.98 -6.35
C ALA A 103 -7.91 27.23 -7.60
N LEU A 104 -8.84 26.74 -8.43
CA LEU A 104 -8.53 26.05 -9.68
C LEU A 104 -7.95 26.98 -10.75
N SER A 105 -8.39 28.23 -10.86
CA SER A 105 -7.86 29.17 -11.85
C SER A 105 -6.50 29.75 -11.48
N THR A 106 -6.19 29.83 -10.18
CA THR A 106 -4.87 30.25 -9.67
C THR A 106 -3.84 29.12 -9.79
N SER A 107 -4.32 27.88 -9.82
CA SER A 107 -3.53 26.69 -9.98
C SER A 107 -3.16 26.48 -11.45
N LYS A 108 -1.85 26.46 -11.75
CA LYS A 108 -1.33 26.00 -13.05
C LYS A 108 -0.82 24.55 -13.00
N GLU A 109 -0.44 24.08 -11.81
CA GLU A 109 0.20 22.79 -11.58
C GLU A 109 -0.36 22.06 -10.33
N PHE A 110 -1.31 22.65 -9.58
CA PHE A 110 -1.71 22.21 -8.23
C PHE A 110 -3.21 21.92 -8.08
N ASP A 111 -3.93 21.62 -9.16
CA ASP A 111 -5.40 21.49 -9.16
C ASP A 111 -5.85 20.39 -8.19
N VAL A 112 -5.07 19.32 -8.15
CA VAL A 112 -5.33 18.17 -7.30
C VAL A 112 -5.20 18.53 -5.82
N ILE A 113 -4.25 19.40 -5.46
CA ILE A 113 -4.08 19.90 -4.09
C ILE A 113 -5.25 20.79 -3.71
N ALA A 114 -5.71 21.66 -4.63
CA ALA A 114 -6.88 22.51 -4.41
C ALA A 114 -8.14 21.67 -4.12
N ILE A 115 -8.39 20.65 -4.93
CA ILE A 115 -9.52 19.72 -4.76
C ILE A 115 -9.38 18.95 -3.44
N LEU A 116 -8.18 18.45 -3.13
CA LEU A 116 -7.92 17.69 -1.91
C LEU A 116 -8.29 18.48 -0.65
N ILE A 117 -7.85 19.74 -0.60
CA ILE A 117 -8.09 20.64 0.52
C ILE A 117 -9.57 21.05 0.58
N PHE A 118 -10.18 21.34 -0.56
CA PHE A 118 -11.60 21.68 -0.62
C PHE A 118 -12.49 20.54 -0.08
N GLU A 119 -12.20 19.30 -0.46
CA GLU A 119 -12.94 18.09 -0.05
C GLU A 119 -12.67 17.64 1.41
N THR A 120 -12.00 18.47 2.21
CA THR A 120 -11.99 18.33 3.68
C THR A 120 -13.34 18.70 4.33
N TRP A 121 -14.21 19.38 3.58
CA TRP A 121 -15.48 19.90 4.09
C TRP A 121 -16.40 18.86 4.76
N PRO A 122 -16.52 17.57 4.35
CA PRO A 122 -17.43 16.62 5.01
C PRO A 122 -17.05 16.34 6.46
N ILE A 123 -15.75 16.28 6.75
CA ILE A 123 -15.21 16.11 8.10
C ILE A 123 -15.42 17.40 8.90
N LEU A 124 -15.09 18.56 8.32
CA LEU A 124 -15.32 19.86 8.97
C LEU A 124 -16.80 20.06 9.31
N PHE A 125 -17.70 19.71 8.40
CA PHE A 125 -19.14 19.76 8.62
C PHE A 125 -19.57 18.84 9.77
N PHE A 126 -19.05 17.60 9.81
CA PHE A 126 -19.32 16.69 10.92
C PHE A 126 -18.88 17.29 12.26
N LEU A 127 -17.70 17.90 12.33
CA LEU A 127 -17.18 18.54 13.54
C LEU A 127 -18.03 19.76 13.95
N ILE A 128 -18.38 20.62 12.99
CA ILE A 128 -19.19 21.83 13.21
C ILE A 128 -20.62 21.47 13.67
N ASP A 129 -21.31 20.56 12.96
CA ASP A 129 -22.68 20.15 13.29
C ASP A 129 -22.74 19.46 14.66
N THR A 130 -21.73 18.63 14.96
CA THR A 130 -21.60 17.97 16.26
C THR A 130 -21.32 18.95 17.40
N ALA A 131 -20.53 19.99 17.15
CA ALA A 131 -20.20 20.98 18.18
C ALA A 131 -21.35 21.97 18.44
N LEU A 132 -22.07 22.39 17.41
CA LEU A 132 -23.00 23.54 17.47
C LEU A 132 -24.49 23.17 17.42
N ARG A 133 -24.85 21.99 16.91
CA ARG A 133 -26.27 21.60 16.71
C ARG A 133 -26.66 20.31 17.43
N ARG A 134 -25.78 19.31 17.51
CA ARG A 134 -26.09 17.97 18.04
C ARG A 134 -25.53 17.73 19.45
N ASP A 135 -26.04 16.69 20.10
CA ASP A 135 -25.55 16.23 21.41
C ASP A 135 -24.30 15.34 21.26
N LYS A 136 -23.18 15.78 21.85
CA LYS A 136 -21.89 15.08 21.84
C LYS A 136 -21.95 13.66 22.40
N ARG A 137 -22.93 13.34 23.26
CA ARG A 137 -23.08 12.01 23.88
C ARG A 137 -23.49 10.91 22.89
N LYS A 138 -23.92 11.27 21.68
CA LYS A 138 -24.33 10.32 20.63
C LYS A 138 -23.20 9.93 19.67
N VAL A 139 -22.00 10.48 19.84
CA VAL A 139 -20.85 10.26 18.95
C VAL A 139 -19.88 9.28 19.60
N THR A 140 -19.49 8.26 18.83
CA THR A 140 -18.55 7.22 19.25
C THR A 140 -17.16 7.48 18.67
N ILE A 141 -16.13 6.82 19.21
CA ILE A 141 -14.75 6.94 18.68
C ILE A 141 -14.68 6.47 17.21
N SER A 142 -15.48 5.45 16.84
CA SER A 142 -15.61 4.98 15.45
C SER A 142 -16.14 6.05 14.49
N ASP A 143 -16.98 6.98 14.97
CA ASP A 143 -17.48 8.09 14.14
C ASP A 143 -16.39 9.11 13.79
N TYR A 144 -15.21 9.04 14.41
CA TYR A 144 -14.04 9.85 14.04
C TYR A 144 -13.05 9.07 13.17
N ILE A 145 -12.79 7.80 13.53
CA ILE A 145 -11.80 6.97 12.84
C ILE A 145 -12.22 6.69 11.39
N PHE A 146 -13.45 6.25 11.14
CA PHE A 146 -13.84 5.88 9.78
C PHE A 146 -13.90 7.06 8.81
N PRO A 147 -14.41 8.25 9.18
CA PRO A 147 -14.28 9.43 8.32
C PRO A 147 -12.83 9.81 8.05
N ALA A 148 -11.94 9.72 9.05
CA ALA A 148 -10.52 9.98 8.86
C ALA A 148 -9.86 8.97 7.90
N THR A 149 -10.19 7.68 8.01
CA THR A 149 -9.71 6.65 7.08
C THR A 149 -10.26 6.84 5.67
N ALA A 150 -11.53 7.23 5.52
CA ALA A 150 -12.10 7.57 4.21
C ALA A 150 -11.38 8.77 3.58
N PHE A 151 -11.06 9.81 4.36
CA PHE A 151 -10.24 10.92 3.87
C PHE A 151 -8.80 10.50 3.54
N GLY A 152 -8.21 9.59 4.32
CA GLY A 152 -6.92 8.98 3.99
C GLY A 152 -6.95 8.25 2.64
N GLY A 153 -8.00 7.49 2.36
CA GLY A 153 -8.21 6.89 1.04
C GLY A 153 -8.38 7.93 -0.07
N PHE A 154 -9.00 9.07 0.22
CA PHE A 154 -9.12 10.17 -0.72
C PHE A 154 -7.77 10.85 -1.00
N ILE A 155 -6.89 11.00 -0.01
CA ILE A 155 -5.49 11.44 -0.22
C ILE A 155 -4.76 10.47 -1.16
N VAL A 156 -4.93 9.15 -0.96
CA VAL A 156 -4.32 8.15 -1.84
C VAL A 156 -4.84 8.27 -3.28
N LEU A 157 -6.13 8.59 -3.47
CA LEU A 157 -6.73 8.79 -4.79
C LEU A 157 -6.04 9.92 -5.55
N THR A 158 -5.64 10.97 -4.84
CA THR A 158 -5.01 12.16 -5.39
C THR A 158 -3.49 12.06 -5.52
N ALA A 159 -2.87 11.09 -4.83
CA ALA A 159 -1.42 10.94 -4.72
C ALA A 159 -0.63 10.86 -6.04
N PRO A 160 -1.08 10.20 -7.13
CA PRO A 160 -0.30 10.16 -8.38
C PRO A 160 -0.07 11.54 -9.03
N ASN A 161 -0.86 12.54 -8.64
CA ASN A 161 -0.73 13.91 -9.13
C ASN A 161 -0.11 14.84 -8.08
N MET A 162 0.58 14.29 -7.08
CA MET A 162 1.19 15.03 -5.98
C MET A 162 2.71 14.80 -5.97
N ASP A 163 3.50 15.86 -6.11
CA ASP A 163 4.92 15.82 -5.74
C ASP A 163 5.06 16.20 -4.25
N LEU A 164 5.73 15.33 -3.49
CA LEU A 164 5.94 15.49 -2.06
C LEU A 164 6.97 16.58 -1.75
N ALA A 165 7.86 16.89 -2.71
CA ALA A 165 8.86 17.96 -2.58
C ALA A 165 8.21 19.35 -2.60
N ASP A 166 7.26 19.58 -3.50
CA ASP A 166 6.55 20.87 -3.64
C ASP A 166 5.72 21.19 -2.40
N TRP A 167 5.14 20.18 -1.76
CA TRP A 167 4.35 20.34 -0.53
C TRP A 167 5.17 20.86 0.66
N ILE A 168 6.43 20.43 0.77
CA ILE A 168 7.32 20.82 1.87
C ILE A 168 7.85 22.24 1.70
N LEU A 169 8.01 22.70 0.44
CA LEU A 169 8.67 23.97 0.12
C LEU A 169 7.75 25.20 0.23
N LEU A 170 6.41 25.02 0.24
CA LEU A 170 5.41 26.08 0.50
C LEU A 170 5.63 27.37 -0.32
N ASP A 171 5.77 27.23 -1.64
CA ASP A 171 5.94 28.37 -2.55
C ASP A 171 4.73 29.32 -2.60
N SER A 172 4.99 30.61 -2.90
CA SER A 172 3.97 31.67 -2.84
C SER A 172 2.69 31.47 -3.68
N PRO A 173 2.72 30.94 -4.92
CA PRO A 173 1.48 30.62 -5.66
C PRO A 173 0.73 29.44 -5.06
N MET A 174 1.42 28.43 -4.51
CA MET A 174 0.78 27.29 -3.86
C MET A 174 0.03 27.73 -2.59
N LEU A 175 0.57 28.67 -1.82
CA LEU A 175 -0.08 29.20 -0.62
C LEU A 175 -1.44 29.87 -0.93
N GLN A 176 -1.54 30.57 -2.06
CA GLN A 176 -2.79 31.21 -2.50
C GLN A 176 -3.85 30.17 -2.88
N THR A 177 -3.46 29.15 -3.66
CA THR A 177 -4.33 28.03 -4.04
C THR A 177 -4.84 27.27 -2.81
N ILE A 178 -3.95 26.94 -1.88
CA ILE A 178 -4.28 26.33 -0.57
C ILE A 178 -5.26 27.21 0.20
N GLY A 179 -5.01 28.53 0.25
CA GLY A 179 -5.85 29.50 0.94
C GLY A 179 -7.27 29.55 0.39
N PHE A 180 -7.44 29.68 -0.93
CA PHE A 180 -8.75 29.70 -1.57
C PHE A 180 -9.49 28.36 -1.41
N ALA A 181 -8.81 27.23 -1.62
CA ALA A 181 -9.39 25.91 -1.47
C ALA A 181 -9.87 25.64 -0.03
N LEU A 182 -9.06 25.98 0.98
CA LEU A 182 -9.41 25.82 2.38
C LEU A 182 -10.60 26.72 2.76
N ALA A 183 -10.57 27.98 2.32
CA ALA A 183 -11.68 28.90 2.54
C ALA A 183 -12.97 28.39 1.87
N GLY A 184 -12.87 27.83 0.66
CA GLY A 184 -13.98 27.20 -0.06
C GLY A 184 -14.55 25.99 0.68
N GLY A 185 -13.68 25.09 1.16
CA GLY A 185 -14.08 23.91 1.93
C GLY A 185 -14.75 24.28 3.25
N ILE A 186 -14.22 25.27 3.97
CA ILE A 186 -14.86 25.83 5.18
C ILE A 186 -16.22 26.44 4.84
N ALA A 187 -16.31 27.22 3.76
CA ALA A 187 -17.57 27.82 3.32
C ALA A 187 -18.62 26.76 2.99
N MET A 188 -18.24 25.65 2.35
CA MET A 188 -19.12 24.51 2.07
C MET A 188 -19.58 23.81 3.37
N ALA A 189 -18.67 23.56 4.31
CA ALA A 189 -19.01 22.95 5.60
C ALA A 189 -20.00 23.81 6.41
N VAL A 190 -19.77 25.12 6.45
CA VAL A 190 -20.64 26.09 7.13
C VAL A 190 -21.97 26.24 6.39
N ASN A 191 -21.98 26.16 5.06
CA ASN A 191 -23.20 26.14 4.26
C ASN A 191 -24.10 24.94 4.65
N CYS A 192 -23.54 23.73 4.71
CA CYS A 192 -24.28 22.54 5.14
C CYS A 192 -24.88 22.71 6.54
N TYR A 193 -24.14 23.33 7.48
CA TYR A 193 -24.66 23.65 8.81
C TYR A 193 -25.85 24.62 8.77
N PHE A 194 -25.77 25.70 7.98
CA PHE A 194 -26.89 26.64 7.86
C PHE A 194 -28.11 26.02 7.15
N ARG A 195 -27.91 25.13 6.17
CA ARG A 195 -29.00 24.34 5.57
C ARG A 195 -29.71 23.48 6.63
N MET A 196 -28.96 22.84 7.53
CA MET A 196 -29.55 22.12 8.66
C MET A 196 -30.31 23.03 9.63
N LYS A 197 -29.78 24.23 9.92
CA LYS A 197 -30.49 25.25 10.72
C LYS A 197 -31.78 25.74 10.06
N CYS A 198 -31.82 25.90 8.74
CA CYS A 198 -33.05 26.17 8.01
C CYS A 198 -34.08 25.06 8.22
N MET A 199 -33.66 23.80 8.12
CA MET A 199 -34.56 22.66 8.36
C MET A 199 -35.05 22.58 9.81
N ASP A 200 -34.21 22.92 10.79
CA ASP A 200 -34.60 23.03 12.20
C ASP A 200 -35.62 24.16 12.41
N ALA A 201 -35.41 25.33 11.80
CA ALA A 201 -36.36 26.45 11.85
C ALA A 201 -37.72 26.05 11.24
N TRP A 202 -37.72 25.36 10.09
CA TRP A 202 -38.95 24.81 9.50
C TRP A 202 -39.62 23.75 10.38
N SER A 203 -38.84 22.96 11.11
CA SER A 203 -39.35 22.00 12.09
C SER A 203 -40.09 22.71 13.23
N GLU A 204 -39.47 23.75 13.77
CA GLU A 204 -40.03 24.55 14.85
C GLU A 204 -41.34 25.23 14.39
N ILE A 205 -41.32 25.91 13.23
CA ILE A 205 -42.49 26.56 12.63
C ILE A 205 -43.63 25.54 12.43
N SER A 206 -43.31 24.37 11.87
CA SER A 206 -44.31 23.31 11.67
C SER A 206 -44.93 22.81 12.98
N SER A 207 -44.16 22.82 14.09
CA SER A 207 -44.65 22.41 15.40
C SER A 207 -45.51 23.49 16.06
N CYS A 208 -45.06 24.75 16.05
CA CYS A 208 -45.78 25.88 16.64
C CYS A 208 -47.12 26.14 15.92
N GLN A 209 -47.13 26.05 14.59
CA GLN A 209 -48.31 26.34 13.77
C GLN A 209 -49.11 25.09 13.38
N LYS A 210 -48.73 23.90 13.88
CA LYS A 210 -49.40 22.61 13.60
C LYS A 210 -49.55 22.26 12.10
N LEU A 211 -48.64 22.75 11.25
CA LEU A 211 -48.67 22.57 9.79
C LEU A 211 -48.39 21.13 9.32
N ARG A 212 -47.95 20.23 10.23
CA ARG A 212 -47.61 18.82 9.94
C ARG A 212 -46.71 18.64 8.70
N LEU A 213 -45.70 19.50 8.54
CA LEU A 213 -44.76 19.41 7.43
C LEU A 213 -43.87 18.17 7.59
N SER A 214 -43.85 17.32 6.56
CA SER A 214 -42.92 16.18 6.51
C SER A 214 -41.48 16.66 6.36
N SER A 215 -40.48 15.81 6.70
CA SER A 215 -39.06 16.15 6.48
C SER A 215 -38.78 16.51 5.02
N PHE A 216 -39.42 15.82 4.07
CA PHE A 216 -39.32 16.11 2.65
C PHE A 216 -39.78 17.53 2.30
N LYS A 217 -40.96 17.95 2.78
CA LYS A 217 -41.49 19.31 2.54
C LYS A 217 -40.61 20.39 3.16
N ARG A 218 -40.03 20.13 4.34
CA ARG A 218 -39.10 21.05 5.00
C ARG A 218 -37.80 21.21 4.21
N GLY A 219 -37.21 20.10 3.74
CA GLY A 219 -36.03 20.15 2.87
C GLY A 219 -36.31 20.89 1.56
N LEU A 220 -37.48 20.65 0.95
CA LEU A 220 -37.89 21.34 -0.28
C LEU A 220 -37.99 22.86 -0.10
N LEU A 221 -38.60 23.31 1.00
CA LEU A 221 -38.68 24.73 1.35
C LEU A 221 -37.30 25.35 1.63
N THR A 222 -36.41 24.61 2.30
CA THR A 222 -35.01 25.03 2.50
C THR A 222 -34.32 25.24 1.16
N GLU A 223 -34.36 24.24 0.25
CA GLU A 223 -33.73 24.36 -1.07
C GLU A 223 -34.30 25.51 -1.89
N ALA A 224 -35.62 25.67 -1.92
CA ALA A 224 -36.25 26.78 -2.64
C ALA A 224 -35.80 28.14 -2.10
N GLY A 225 -35.79 28.33 -0.78
CA GLY A 225 -35.35 29.58 -0.18
C GLY A 225 -33.89 29.91 -0.46
N VAL A 226 -33.00 28.94 -0.25
CA VAL A 226 -31.56 29.12 -0.39
C VAL A 226 -31.16 29.36 -1.86
N ARG A 227 -31.72 28.59 -2.82
CA ARG A 227 -31.42 28.75 -4.25
C ARG A 227 -31.98 30.03 -4.84
N SER A 228 -33.08 30.56 -4.29
CA SER A 228 -33.63 31.87 -4.68
C SER A 228 -32.65 33.02 -4.40
N ILE A 229 -31.70 32.83 -3.49
CA ILE A 229 -30.63 33.81 -3.19
C ILE A 229 -29.37 33.47 -3.98
N ALA A 230 -28.97 32.20 -4.04
CA ALA A 230 -27.73 31.78 -4.68
C ALA A 230 -27.72 32.00 -6.20
N ALA A 231 -28.81 31.67 -6.91
CA ALA A 231 -28.85 31.78 -8.37
C ALA A 231 -28.70 33.23 -8.88
N PRO A 232 -29.42 34.23 -8.34
CA PRO A 232 -29.19 35.63 -8.70
C PRO A 232 -27.75 36.10 -8.42
N LEU A 233 -27.16 35.69 -7.29
CA LEU A 233 -25.77 36.06 -6.97
C LEU A 233 -24.77 35.49 -7.98
N LEU A 234 -24.98 34.27 -8.47
CA LEU A 234 -24.13 33.66 -9.50
C LEU A 234 -24.34 34.29 -10.88
N ILE A 235 -25.56 34.70 -11.23
CA ILE A 235 -25.81 35.50 -12.45
C ILE A 235 -25.08 36.83 -12.36
N ILE A 236 -25.16 37.51 -11.22
CA ILE A 236 -24.42 38.75 -10.97
C ILE A 236 -22.91 38.51 -11.11
N ALA A 237 -22.39 37.41 -10.56
CA ALA A 237 -20.98 37.04 -10.71
C ALA A 237 -20.58 36.82 -12.19
N LEU A 238 -21.42 36.14 -12.98
CA LEU A 238 -21.21 35.99 -14.43
C LEU A 238 -21.18 37.36 -15.13
N MET A 239 -22.12 38.25 -14.82
CA MET A 239 -22.14 39.60 -15.40
C MET A 239 -20.89 40.42 -15.07
N PHE A 240 -20.33 40.26 -13.87
CA PHE A 240 -19.09 40.94 -13.46
C PHE A 240 -17.83 40.26 -13.99
N SER A 241 -17.88 38.98 -14.36
CA SER A 241 -16.72 38.26 -14.92
C SER A 241 -16.30 38.79 -16.29
N GLY A 242 -17.23 39.36 -17.06
CA GLY A 242 -16.97 39.85 -18.41
C GLY A 242 -16.79 38.75 -19.46
N GLU A 243 -17.02 37.48 -19.11
CA GLU A 243 -16.92 36.35 -20.04
C GLU A 243 -18.10 36.32 -21.02
N GLU A 244 -17.82 35.94 -22.28
CA GLU A 244 -18.84 35.84 -23.32
C GLU A 244 -19.77 34.66 -23.07
N VAL A 245 -21.05 34.86 -23.36
CA VAL A 245 -22.06 33.79 -23.30
C VAL A 245 -21.97 32.97 -24.59
N PRO A 246 -21.71 31.65 -24.50
CA PRO A 246 -21.60 30.80 -25.68
C PRO A 246 -22.94 30.68 -26.41
N ASP A 247 -22.86 30.40 -27.72
CA ASP A 247 -24.05 30.14 -28.53
C ASP A 247 -24.84 28.93 -27.99
N PRO A 248 -26.19 28.98 -28.02
CA PRO A 248 -27.02 27.95 -27.42
C PRO A 248 -27.01 26.66 -28.26
N ASP A 249 -26.19 25.70 -27.85
CA ASP A 249 -26.25 24.32 -28.34
C ASP A 249 -27.31 23.49 -27.56
N PRO A 250 -28.28 22.84 -28.24
CA PRO A 250 -29.33 22.06 -27.57
C PRO A 250 -28.80 20.92 -26.69
N ILE A 251 -27.69 20.29 -27.05
CA ILE A 251 -27.12 19.17 -26.28
C ILE A 251 -26.50 19.70 -24.98
N ASN A 252 -25.70 20.76 -25.07
CA ASN A 252 -25.11 21.43 -23.90
C ASN A 252 -26.17 22.00 -22.96
N LEU A 253 -27.25 22.58 -23.51
CA LEU A 253 -28.37 23.08 -22.69
C LEU A 253 -29.12 21.95 -21.98
N LEU A 254 -29.30 20.79 -22.63
CA LEU A 254 -29.89 19.61 -22.01
C LEU A 254 -29.00 19.07 -20.88
N LEU A 255 -27.69 19.01 -21.08
CA LEU A 255 -26.72 18.61 -20.06
C LEU A 255 -26.69 19.60 -18.89
N LEU A 256 -26.71 20.91 -19.13
CA LEU A 256 -26.81 21.95 -18.10
C LEU A 256 -28.10 21.82 -17.28
N SER A 257 -29.23 21.56 -17.95
CA SER A 257 -30.51 21.29 -17.29
C SER A 257 -30.45 20.01 -16.44
N PHE A 258 -29.80 18.95 -16.94
CA PHE A 258 -29.56 17.72 -16.18
C PHE A 258 -28.72 17.99 -14.91
N VAL A 259 -27.60 18.71 -15.04
CA VAL A 259 -26.77 19.10 -13.88
C VAL A 259 -27.57 19.93 -12.89
N GLY A 260 -28.30 20.94 -13.34
CA GLY A 260 -29.10 21.81 -12.48
C GLY A 260 -30.23 21.08 -11.75
N VAL A 261 -31.04 20.32 -12.49
CA VAL A 261 -32.24 19.68 -11.95
C VAL A 261 -31.92 18.40 -11.19
N VAL A 262 -31.19 17.47 -11.83
CA VAL A 262 -30.99 16.12 -11.28
C VAL A 262 -29.90 16.12 -10.21
N ILE A 263 -28.77 16.77 -10.48
CA ILE A 263 -27.64 16.73 -9.55
C ILE A 263 -27.79 17.82 -8.48
N LEU A 264 -27.85 19.08 -8.89
CA LEU A 264 -27.88 20.19 -7.95
C LEU A 264 -29.18 20.22 -7.16
N ALA A 265 -30.37 20.21 -7.78
CA ALA A 265 -31.62 20.32 -7.02
C ALA A 265 -31.99 19.00 -6.30
N VAL A 266 -32.13 17.90 -7.03
CA VAL A 266 -32.56 16.62 -6.45
C VAL A 266 -31.47 16.01 -5.56
N GLY A 267 -30.22 15.95 -6.02
CA GLY A 267 -29.10 15.41 -5.24
C GLY A 267 -28.89 16.16 -3.92
N SER A 268 -28.88 17.50 -3.94
CA SER A 268 -28.71 18.29 -2.70
C SER A 268 -29.88 18.17 -1.72
N LEU A 269 -31.12 18.05 -2.22
CA LEU A 269 -32.30 17.79 -1.39
C LEU A 269 -32.21 16.43 -0.68
N ILE A 270 -31.84 15.39 -1.43
CA ILE A 270 -31.71 14.04 -0.87
C ILE A 270 -30.57 13.99 0.16
N TYR A 271 -29.44 14.66 -0.11
CA TYR A 271 -28.33 14.81 0.84
C TYR A 271 -28.80 15.44 2.16
N ASP A 272 -29.51 16.56 2.09
CA ASP A 272 -30.03 17.24 3.29
C ASP A 272 -31.00 16.37 4.09
N LEU A 273 -31.89 15.66 3.39
CA LEU A 273 -32.83 14.74 4.04
C LEU A 273 -32.14 13.58 4.74
N SER A 274 -31.01 13.11 4.19
CA SER A 274 -30.19 12.09 4.83
C SER A 274 -29.59 12.61 6.14
N VAL A 275 -28.83 13.70 6.06
CA VAL A 275 -28.12 14.28 7.21
C VAL A 275 -29.12 14.67 8.31
N TYR A 276 -30.23 15.32 7.96
CA TYR A 276 -31.23 15.75 8.92
C TYR A 276 -31.86 14.59 9.70
N LYS A 277 -32.05 13.42 9.04
CA LYS A 277 -32.64 12.23 9.66
C LYS A 277 -31.65 11.36 10.44
N ALA A 278 -30.36 11.46 10.17
CA ALA A 278 -29.34 10.68 10.84
C ALA A 278 -29.17 11.09 12.31
N ASP A 279 -28.64 10.19 13.15
CA ASP A 279 -28.40 10.46 14.58
C ASP A 279 -27.24 11.44 14.82
N ASN A 280 -26.22 11.35 13.99
CA ASN A 280 -25.00 12.15 14.00
C ASN A 280 -24.65 12.59 12.58
N ALA A 281 -23.78 13.60 12.46
CA ALA A 281 -23.38 14.13 11.17
C ALA A 281 -22.26 13.31 10.51
N SER A 282 -21.72 12.27 11.15
CA SER A 282 -20.67 11.43 10.56
C SER A 282 -21.12 10.76 9.25
N ILE A 283 -22.43 10.60 9.04
CA ILE A 283 -23.02 10.16 7.77
C ILE A 283 -22.57 11.01 6.57
N SER A 284 -22.15 12.27 6.76
CA SER A 284 -21.59 13.10 5.69
C SER A 284 -20.31 12.52 5.11
N ALA A 285 -19.55 11.72 5.86
CA ALA A 285 -18.31 11.09 5.38
C ALA A 285 -18.56 10.08 4.24
N LEU A 286 -19.80 9.58 4.08
CA LEU A 286 -20.20 8.81 2.89
C LEU A 286 -20.04 9.61 1.60
N TRP A 287 -19.93 10.94 1.68
CA TRP A 287 -19.59 11.79 0.55
C TRP A 287 -18.31 11.35 -0.17
N TYR A 288 -17.32 10.80 0.54
CA TYR A 288 -16.07 10.33 -0.08
C TYR A 288 -16.29 9.19 -1.09
N LEU A 289 -17.44 8.52 -1.11
CA LEU A 289 -17.80 7.60 -2.19
C LEU A 289 -18.03 8.30 -3.53
N MET A 290 -18.35 9.60 -3.54
CA MET A 290 -18.57 10.41 -4.74
C MET A 290 -17.35 10.43 -5.67
N PRO A 291 -16.15 10.85 -5.21
CA PRO A 291 -14.97 10.88 -6.06
C PRO A 291 -14.57 9.48 -6.54
N VAL A 292 -14.73 8.44 -5.71
CA VAL A 292 -14.50 7.05 -6.13
C VAL A 292 -15.39 6.64 -7.29
N GLY A 293 -16.70 6.91 -7.19
CA GLY A 293 -17.62 6.60 -8.27
C GLY A 293 -17.36 7.43 -9.53
N ALA A 294 -17.00 8.70 -9.39
CA ALA A 294 -16.64 9.55 -10.52
C ALA A 294 -15.43 8.99 -11.28
N VAL A 295 -14.38 8.57 -10.56
CA VAL A 295 -13.19 7.95 -11.14
C VAL A 295 -13.52 6.62 -11.82
N ILE A 296 -14.35 5.78 -11.20
CA ILE A 296 -14.79 4.51 -11.81
C ILE A 296 -15.57 4.77 -13.10
N ILE A 297 -16.47 5.75 -13.11
CA ILE A 297 -17.23 6.13 -14.31
C ILE A 297 -16.28 6.61 -15.40
N LEU A 298 -15.31 7.47 -15.07
CA LEU A 298 -14.30 7.96 -16.02
C LEU A 298 -13.45 6.81 -16.58
N ALA A 299 -13.00 5.88 -15.74
CA ALA A 299 -12.22 4.71 -16.17
C ALA A 299 -13.03 3.82 -17.13
N ILE A 300 -14.31 3.58 -16.83
CA ILE A 300 -15.24 2.84 -17.70
C ILE A 300 -15.43 3.57 -19.04
N MET A 301 -15.66 4.89 -19.01
CA MET A 301 -15.83 5.70 -20.22
C MET A 301 -14.59 5.69 -21.12
N GLN A 302 -13.41 5.64 -20.50
CA GLN A 302 -12.12 5.59 -21.19
C GLN A 302 -11.72 4.15 -21.60
N GLY A 303 -12.48 3.13 -21.21
CA GLY A 303 -12.15 1.73 -21.48
C GLY A 303 -10.88 1.23 -20.77
N ARG A 304 -10.46 1.89 -19.68
CA ARG A 304 -9.25 1.55 -18.94
C ARG A 304 -9.56 0.87 -17.60
N LEU A 305 -8.59 0.12 -17.10
CA LEU A 305 -8.61 -0.39 -15.74
C LEU A 305 -8.32 0.73 -14.72
N LEU A 306 -8.70 0.50 -13.46
CA LEU A 306 -8.31 1.40 -12.37
C LEU A 306 -6.81 1.26 -12.14
N ASN A 307 -6.11 2.38 -12.00
CA ASN A 307 -4.71 2.34 -11.63
C ASN A 307 -4.56 1.91 -10.15
N GLN A 308 -3.32 1.64 -9.72
CA GLN A 308 -3.04 1.20 -8.35
C GLN A 308 -3.58 2.15 -7.26
N TYR A 309 -3.48 3.47 -7.48
CA TYR A 309 -3.90 4.49 -6.52
C TYR A 309 -5.42 4.57 -6.42
N GLU A 310 -6.10 4.54 -7.57
CA GLU A 310 -7.55 4.55 -7.68
C GLU A 310 -8.17 3.30 -7.04
N ALA A 311 -7.57 2.13 -7.26
CA ALA A 311 -8.02 0.89 -6.65
C ALA A 311 -7.89 0.92 -5.13
N VAL A 312 -6.74 1.34 -4.61
CA VAL A 312 -6.47 1.39 -3.16
C VAL A 312 -7.36 2.42 -2.47
N ALA A 313 -7.48 3.61 -3.05
CA ALA A 313 -8.37 4.64 -2.57
C ALA A 313 -9.82 4.16 -2.50
N SER A 314 -10.31 3.52 -3.58
CA SER A 314 -11.66 2.96 -3.65
C SER A 314 -11.90 1.97 -2.52
N VAL A 315 -10.95 1.08 -2.29
CA VAL A 315 -11.02 0.03 -1.27
C VAL A 315 -11.05 0.62 0.14
N LEU A 316 -10.17 1.59 0.44
CA LEU A 316 -10.13 2.30 1.72
C LEU A 316 -11.42 3.07 2.01
N ILE A 317 -11.90 3.83 1.03
CA ILE A 317 -13.10 4.66 1.15
C ILE A 317 -14.34 3.77 1.33
N VAL A 318 -14.50 2.74 0.49
CA VAL A 318 -15.67 1.85 0.56
C VAL A 318 -15.67 1.08 1.89
N ALA A 319 -14.55 0.48 2.30
CA ALA A 319 -14.48 -0.29 3.54
C ALA A 319 -14.78 0.58 4.77
N SER A 320 -14.19 1.79 4.85
CA SER A 320 -14.44 2.74 5.94
C SER A 320 -15.91 3.12 6.04
N ASN A 321 -16.53 3.39 4.90
CA ASN A 321 -17.93 3.80 4.83
C ASN A 321 -18.92 2.67 5.16
N VAL A 322 -18.61 1.42 4.79
CA VAL A 322 -19.40 0.25 5.21
C VAL A 322 -19.37 0.10 6.74
N PHE A 323 -18.19 0.23 7.36
CA PHE A 323 -18.10 0.15 8.83
C PHE A 323 -18.84 1.28 9.54
N LEU A 324 -18.76 2.50 9.01
CA LEU A 324 -19.51 3.64 9.51
C LEU A 324 -21.02 3.40 9.47
N VAL A 325 -21.53 2.82 8.37
CA VAL A 325 -22.96 2.50 8.20
C VAL A 325 -23.42 1.39 9.13
N LEU A 326 -22.61 0.34 9.31
CA LEU A 326 -22.98 -0.79 10.15
C LEU A 326 -23.10 -0.39 11.63
N LYS A 327 -22.52 0.75 12.06
CA LYS A 327 -22.41 1.21 13.46
C LYS A 327 -22.06 0.05 14.40
N TYR A 328 -21.25 -0.89 13.90
CA TYR A 328 -20.96 -2.10 14.64
C TYR A 328 -20.00 -1.74 15.76
N PRO A 329 -20.27 -2.10 17.02
CA PRO A 329 -19.32 -1.93 18.10
C PRO A 329 -18.21 -2.97 17.91
N LEU A 330 -17.29 -2.70 16.98
CA LEU A 330 -16.13 -3.55 16.77
C LEU A 330 -15.36 -3.59 18.08
N LYS A 331 -14.93 -4.78 18.45
CA LYS A 331 -13.91 -4.92 19.50
C LYS A 331 -12.69 -4.07 19.10
N SER A 332 -12.05 -3.46 20.10
CA SER A 332 -10.89 -2.59 19.87
C SER A 332 -9.81 -3.29 19.03
N SER A 333 -9.60 -4.60 19.23
CA SER A 333 -8.67 -5.40 18.44
C SER A 333 -8.98 -5.42 16.94
N LEU A 334 -10.26 -5.56 16.57
CA LEU A 334 -10.69 -5.68 15.20
C LEU A 334 -10.74 -4.33 14.48
N LEU A 335 -11.05 -3.26 15.22
CA LEU A 335 -10.92 -1.88 14.73
C LEU A 335 -9.47 -1.53 14.42
N ILE A 336 -8.53 -1.90 15.30
CA ILE A 336 -7.11 -1.62 15.08
C ILE A 336 -6.57 -2.52 13.95
N LEU A 337 -6.99 -3.79 13.84
CA LEU A 337 -6.64 -4.64 12.69
C LEU A 337 -7.03 -3.97 11.36
N PHE A 338 -8.24 -3.41 11.27
CA PHE A 338 -8.67 -2.65 10.09
C PHE A 338 -7.71 -1.48 9.81
N ALA A 339 -7.41 -0.66 10.82
CA ALA A 339 -6.48 0.46 10.68
C ALA A 339 -5.07 0.00 10.25
N SER A 340 -4.59 -1.14 10.77
CA SER A 340 -3.31 -1.73 10.42
C SER A 340 -3.27 -2.22 8.97
N VAL A 341 -4.32 -2.90 8.47
CA VAL A 341 -4.39 -3.31 7.06
C VAL A 341 -4.31 -2.09 6.15
N CYS A 342 -5.03 -1.02 6.50
CA CYS A 342 -5.02 0.23 5.73
C CYS A 342 -3.64 0.90 5.75
N PHE A 343 -3.05 1.10 6.94
CA PHE A 343 -1.78 1.81 7.09
C PHE A 343 -0.62 1.02 6.48
N ILE A 344 -0.56 -0.29 6.70
CA ILE A 344 0.48 -1.15 6.13
C ILE A 344 0.33 -1.24 4.61
N GLY A 345 -0.90 -1.38 4.09
CA GLY A 345 -1.14 -1.40 2.66
C GLY A 345 -0.70 -0.10 1.97
N VAL A 346 -1.00 1.06 2.57
CA VAL A 346 -0.53 2.37 2.11
C VAL A 346 1.00 2.45 2.21
N TRP A 347 1.59 2.05 3.34
CA TRP A 347 3.05 2.04 3.52
C TRP A 347 3.74 1.25 2.41
N ILE A 348 3.25 0.06 2.08
CA ILE A 348 3.85 -0.80 1.05
C ILE A 348 3.82 -0.14 -0.33
N LEU A 349 2.84 0.71 -0.62
CA LEU A 349 2.73 1.41 -1.90
C LEU A 349 3.63 2.64 -1.99
N PHE A 350 3.77 3.40 -0.90
CA PHE A 350 4.46 4.70 -0.92
C PHE A 350 5.86 4.68 -0.33
N ALA A 351 6.17 3.75 0.58
CA ALA A 351 7.44 3.72 1.27
C ALA A 351 8.47 2.88 0.48
N PRO A 352 9.67 3.43 0.21
CA PRO A 352 10.74 2.71 -0.46
C PRO A 352 11.18 1.50 0.37
N ALA A 353 11.56 0.42 -0.31
CA ALA A 353 12.09 -0.78 0.32
C ALA A 353 13.62 -0.84 0.15
N ALA A 354 14.31 -1.39 1.14
CA ALA A 354 15.74 -1.67 1.10
C ALA A 354 15.93 -3.20 1.01
N SER A 355 15.88 -3.74 -0.20
CA SER A 355 15.95 -5.19 -0.42
C SER A 355 17.24 -5.81 0.12
N ILE A 356 17.13 -6.96 0.78
CA ILE A 356 18.25 -7.76 1.27
C ILE A 356 18.14 -9.22 0.78
N ASP A 357 19.29 -9.85 0.54
CA ASP A 357 19.36 -11.16 -0.15
C ASP A 357 18.86 -12.36 0.67
N ASN A 358 18.51 -12.19 1.96
CA ASN A 358 17.99 -13.26 2.84
C ASN A 358 16.75 -12.82 3.64
N TYR A 359 15.88 -12.02 3.02
CA TYR A 359 14.70 -11.43 3.67
C TYR A 359 13.83 -12.46 4.42
N TYR A 360 13.47 -13.57 3.75
CA TYR A 360 12.57 -14.57 4.32
C TYR A 360 13.19 -15.33 5.49
N ASP A 361 14.46 -15.69 5.39
CA ASP A 361 15.17 -16.46 6.43
C ASP A 361 15.36 -15.63 7.70
N LEU A 362 15.76 -14.37 7.57
CA LEU A 362 15.94 -13.45 8.69
C LEU A 362 14.62 -13.15 9.39
N LEU A 363 13.54 -12.91 8.62
CA LEU A 363 12.22 -12.67 9.21
C LEU A 363 11.67 -13.93 9.89
N ALA A 364 11.92 -15.12 9.33
CA ALA A 364 11.42 -16.38 9.88
C ALA A 364 11.93 -16.62 11.30
N VAL A 365 13.22 -16.41 11.57
CA VAL A 365 13.82 -16.62 12.90
C VAL A 365 13.07 -15.81 13.97
N SER A 366 12.94 -14.51 13.77
CA SER A 366 12.29 -13.62 14.74
C SER A 366 10.77 -13.85 14.80
N THR A 367 10.14 -14.24 13.69
CA THR A 367 8.71 -14.59 13.65
C THR A 367 8.41 -15.86 14.46
N VAL A 368 9.27 -16.87 14.40
CA VAL A 368 9.10 -18.12 15.17
C VAL A 368 9.12 -17.83 16.67
N PHE A 369 10.08 -17.04 17.15
CA PHE A 369 10.13 -16.64 18.57
C PHE A 369 8.87 -15.86 18.99
N PHE A 370 8.41 -14.94 18.15
CA PHE A 370 7.20 -14.18 18.41
C PHE A 370 5.97 -15.07 18.49
N VAL A 371 5.75 -15.93 17.50
CA VAL A 371 4.59 -16.83 17.46
C VAL A 371 4.59 -17.79 18.64
N LEU A 372 5.75 -18.32 19.03
CA LEU A 372 5.86 -19.22 20.18
C LEU A 372 5.46 -18.51 21.49
N LEU A 373 6.05 -17.35 21.77
CA LEU A 373 5.72 -16.56 22.96
C LEU A 373 4.26 -16.10 22.96
N ALA A 374 3.76 -15.64 21.81
CA ALA A 374 2.40 -15.16 21.66
C ALA A 374 1.38 -16.30 21.84
N THR A 375 1.67 -17.50 21.33
CA THR A 375 0.84 -18.69 21.55
C THR A 375 0.79 -19.06 23.03
N PHE A 376 1.93 -19.11 23.73
CA PHE A 376 1.95 -19.38 25.18
C PHE A 376 1.18 -18.32 25.97
N ALA A 377 1.35 -17.04 25.63
CA ALA A 377 0.63 -15.93 26.25
C ALA A 377 -0.89 -16.04 26.00
N LEU A 378 -1.30 -16.38 24.78
CA LEU A 378 -2.70 -16.57 24.42
C LEU A 378 -3.29 -17.80 25.13
N GLU A 379 -2.58 -18.92 25.18
CA GLU A 379 -3.03 -20.13 25.88
C GLU A 379 -3.16 -19.87 27.38
N ARG A 380 -2.16 -19.24 28.01
CA ARG A 380 -2.20 -18.85 29.43
C ARG A 380 -3.37 -17.94 29.75
N THR A 381 -3.57 -16.87 28.99
CA THR A 381 -4.71 -15.95 29.22
C THR A 381 -6.06 -16.62 28.98
N THR A 382 -6.13 -17.56 28.03
CA THR A 382 -7.37 -18.30 27.73
C THR A 382 -7.68 -19.32 28.82
N ALA A 383 -6.68 -20.08 29.26
CA ALA A 383 -6.78 -21.04 30.35
C ALA A 383 -7.18 -20.34 31.66
N LEU A 384 -6.53 -19.22 32.00
CA LEU A 384 -6.88 -18.40 33.18
C LEU A 384 -8.32 -17.88 33.11
N ASN A 385 -8.76 -17.42 31.94
CA ASN A 385 -10.15 -16.97 31.78
C ASN A 385 -11.15 -18.13 31.92
N ARG A 386 -10.87 -19.30 31.34
CA ARG A 386 -11.73 -20.49 31.47
C ARG A 386 -11.79 -20.99 32.91
N GLU A 387 -10.65 -21.04 33.59
CA GLU A 387 -10.57 -21.44 34.99
C GLU A 387 -11.33 -20.47 35.90
N ARG A 388 -11.18 -19.16 35.65
CA ARG A 388 -11.93 -18.12 36.35
C ARG A 388 -13.44 -18.26 36.17
N GLU A 389 -13.90 -18.63 34.97
CA GLU A 389 -15.31 -18.92 34.69
C GLU A 389 -15.80 -20.15 35.48
N ASN A 390 -15.03 -21.23 35.52
CA ASN A 390 -15.36 -22.43 36.30
C ASN A 390 -15.45 -22.13 37.80
N LEU A 391 -14.50 -21.38 38.35
CA LEU A 391 -14.46 -21.03 39.77
C LEU A 391 -15.62 -20.13 40.20
N LEU A 392 -16.16 -19.27 39.33
CA LEU A 392 -17.40 -18.53 39.62
C LEU A 392 -18.57 -19.50 39.84
N GLY A 393 -18.62 -20.57 39.03
CA GLY A 393 -19.55 -21.69 39.16
C GLY A 393 -19.56 -22.25 40.57
N GLU A 394 -18.42 -22.83 40.95
CA GLU A 394 -18.21 -23.45 42.26
C GLU A 394 -18.42 -22.47 43.42
N PHE A 395 -17.93 -21.23 43.28
CA PHE A 395 -18.07 -20.20 44.32
C PHE A 395 -19.53 -19.87 44.60
N SER A 396 -20.34 -19.72 43.54
CA SER A 396 -21.76 -19.43 43.67
C SER A 396 -22.51 -20.59 44.32
N GLU A 397 -22.13 -21.83 43.99
CA GLU A 397 -22.74 -23.03 44.57
C GLU A 397 -22.50 -23.13 46.08
N TYR A 398 -21.24 -23.00 46.53
CA TYR A 398 -20.92 -22.98 47.96
C TYR A 398 -21.61 -21.82 48.69
N ALA A 399 -21.60 -20.62 48.10
CA ALA A 399 -22.26 -19.45 48.69
C ALA A 399 -23.77 -19.69 48.87
N MET A 400 -24.45 -20.24 47.86
CA MET A 400 -25.88 -20.55 47.94
C MET A 400 -26.16 -21.65 48.97
N ARG A 401 -25.36 -22.72 49.02
CA ARG A 401 -25.51 -23.81 50.01
C ARG A 401 -25.46 -23.30 51.45
N ILE A 402 -24.50 -22.44 51.77
CA ILE A 402 -24.35 -21.85 53.11
C ILE A 402 -25.56 -20.97 53.45
N VAL A 403 -26.04 -20.17 52.48
CA VAL A 403 -27.22 -19.31 52.65
C VAL A 403 -28.50 -20.13 52.87
N GLU A 404 -28.68 -21.25 52.17
CA GLU A 404 -29.83 -22.14 52.37
C GLU A 404 -29.81 -22.79 53.75
N ARG A 405 -28.65 -23.29 54.19
CA ARG A 405 -28.49 -23.85 55.53
C ARG A 405 -28.80 -22.81 56.61
N LEU A 406 -28.28 -21.59 56.48
CA LEU A 406 -28.57 -20.48 57.40
C LEU A 406 -30.05 -20.16 57.48
N ASN A 407 -30.75 -20.16 56.34
CA ASN A 407 -32.18 -19.83 56.29
C ASN A 407 -33.07 -20.97 56.83
N ASN A 408 -32.57 -22.21 56.86
CA ASN A 408 -33.27 -23.37 57.40
C ASN A 408 -33.01 -23.57 58.91
N ASP A 409 -31.92 -23.01 59.45
CA ASP A 409 -31.58 -23.07 60.87
C ASP A 409 -32.38 -22.02 61.67
N LYS A 410 -33.43 -22.49 62.37
CA LYS A 410 -34.33 -21.64 63.17
C LYS A 410 -33.67 -21.01 64.40
N ASN A 411 -32.46 -21.44 64.78
CA ASN A 411 -31.74 -20.94 65.96
C ASN A 411 -30.83 -19.74 65.65
N VAL A 412 -30.57 -19.44 64.37
CA VAL A 412 -29.79 -18.27 63.95
C VAL A 412 -30.70 -17.04 64.01
N THR A 413 -30.72 -16.40 65.18
CA THR A 413 -31.45 -15.14 65.40
C THR A 413 -30.76 -13.97 64.70
N THR A 414 -31.56 -13.00 64.25
CA THR A 414 -31.24 -11.78 63.48
C THR A 414 -30.19 -10.84 64.09
N THR A 415 -29.58 -11.20 65.21
CA THR A 415 -28.61 -10.42 65.97
C THR A 415 -27.17 -10.90 65.81
N GLN A 416 -26.93 -12.05 65.17
CA GLN A 416 -25.56 -12.50 64.90
C GLN A 416 -24.94 -11.77 63.69
N PRO A 417 -23.67 -11.34 63.75
CA PRO A 417 -23.01 -10.64 62.64
C PRO A 417 -22.83 -11.52 61.38
N PHE A 418 -22.84 -12.85 61.53
CA PHE A 418 -22.46 -13.84 60.51
C PHE A 418 -23.10 -13.64 59.12
N PRO A 419 -24.43 -13.43 58.99
CA PRO A 419 -25.07 -13.19 57.68
C PRO A 419 -24.52 -11.94 56.96
N SER A 420 -24.25 -10.88 57.72
CA SER A 420 -23.73 -9.61 57.19
C SER A 420 -22.28 -9.74 56.69
N GLU A 421 -21.45 -10.50 57.40
CA GLU A 421 -20.06 -10.74 56.99
C GLU A 421 -19.96 -11.71 55.82
N LEU A 422 -20.87 -12.69 55.73
CA LEU A 422 -20.95 -13.61 54.57
C LEU A 422 -21.36 -12.85 53.31
N LYS A 423 -22.34 -11.93 53.42
CA LYS A 423 -22.71 -11.01 52.34
C LYS A 423 -21.51 -10.18 51.89
N GLN A 424 -20.77 -9.59 52.84
CA GLN A 424 -19.58 -8.77 52.52
C GLN A 424 -18.44 -9.61 51.92
N TYR A 425 -18.25 -10.84 52.37
CA TYR A 425 -17.27 -11.78 51.81
C TYR A 425 -17.62 -12.14 50.36
N THR A 426 -18.90 -12.39 50.08
CA THR A 426 -19.40 -12.70 48.73
C THR A 426 -19.18 -11.52 47.78
N TYR A 427 -19.54 -10.30 48.21
CA TYR A 427 -19.37 -9.08 47.42
C TYR A 427 -17.89 -8.74 47.17
N THR A 428 -16.99 -8.91 48.14
CA THR A 428 -15.56 -8.63 47.94
C THR A 428 -14.89 -9.60 46.96
N ASN A 429 -15.32 -10.86 46.92
CA ASN A 429 -14.87 -11.82 45.91
C ASN A 429 -15.46 -11.51 44.53
N LEU A 430 -16.74 -11.17 44.42
CA LEU A 430 -17.37 -10.68 43.18
C LEU A 430 -16.70 -9.40 42.65
N PHE A 431 -16.35 -8.46 43.55
CA PHE A 431 -15.63 -7.23 43.20
C PHE A 431 -14.27 -7.55 42.56
N SER A 432 -13.56 -8.54 43.10
CA SER A 432 -12.28 -9.01 42.56
C SER A 432 -12.46 -9.74 41.23
N PHE A 433 -13.44 -10.65 41.13
CA PHE A 433 -13.79 -11.37 39.90
C PHE A 433 -14.17 -10.43 38.74
N LEU A 434 -15.00 -9.41 39.05
CA LEU A 434 -15.41 -8.38 38.10
C LEU A 434 -14.32 -7.34 37.84
N ARG A 435 -13.16 -7.41 38.51
CA ARG A 435 -12.05 -6.45 38.40
C ARG A 435 -12.52 -5.00 38.56
N ALA A 436 -13.24 -4.74 39.63
CA ALA A 436 -13.76 -3.42 39.96
C ALA A 436 -12.69 -2.48 40.55
N PHE A 437 -11.47 -2.98 40.80
CA PHE A 437 -10.34 -2.22 41.30
C PHE A 437 -9.62 -1.44 40.19
N LYS A 438 -9.13 -0.25 40.51
CA LYS A 438 -8.38 0.62 39.59
C LYS A 438 -6.86 0.47 39.71
N SER A 439 -6.37 -0.11 40.80
CA SER A 439 -4.93 -0.24 41.07
C SER A 439 -4.59 -1.52 41.84
N SER A 440 -3.34 -1.97 41.73
CA SER A 440 -2.80 -3.08 42.53
C SER A 440 -2.88 -2.83 44.03
N LYS A 441 -2.79 -1.55 44.46
CA LYS A 441 -2.97 -1.15 45.86
C LYS A 441 -4.39 -1.40 46.36
N GLU A 442 -5.39 -1.10 45.53
CA GLU A 442 -6.80 -1.34 45.86
C GLU A 442 -7.12 -2.83 45.90
N LEU A 443 -6.56 -3.62 44.97
CA LEU A 443 -6.66 -5.08 45.01
C LEU A 443 -6.06 -5.66 46.31
N ARG A 444 -4.84 -5.24 46.70
CA ARG A 444 -4.21 -5.68 47.96
C ARG A 444 -5.04 -5.31 49.18
N LEU A 445 -5.66 -4.13 49.18
CA LEU A 445 -6.52 -3.68 50.27
C LEU A 445 -7.80 -4.53 50.36
N MET A 446 -8.38 -4.90 49.22
CA MET A 446 -9.51 -5.84 49.16
C MET A 446 -9.13 -7.24 49.63
N GLN A 447 -8.00 -7.80 49.17
CA GLN A 447 -7.50 -9.10 49.62
C GLN A 447 -7.28 -9.14 51.13
N LYS A 448 -6.64 -8.10 51.70
CA LYS A 448 -6.45 -7.98 53.16
C LYS A 448 -7.78 -7.98 53.90
N ARG A 449 -8.79 -7.30 53.36
CA ARG A 449 -10.14 -7.26 53.94
C ARG A 449 -10.84 -8.61 53.86
N THR A 450 -10.73 -9.31 52.73
CA THR A 450 -11.26 -10.66 52.60
C THR A 450 -10.65 -11.60 53.63
N GLN A 451 -9.33 -11.50 53.89
CA GLN A 451 -8.68 -12.27 54.95
C GLN A 451 -9.27 -11.97 56.33
N THR A 452 -9.46 -10.70 56.69
CA THR A 452 -10.13 -10.35 57.96
C THR A 452 -11.55 -10.93 58.06
N LEU A 453 -12.30 -10.95 56.97
CA LEU A 453 -13.65 -11.54 56.93
C LEU A 453 -13.61 -13.07 57.15
N LYS A 454 -12.60 -13.77 56.61
CA LYS A 454 -12.43 -15.21 56.82
C LYS A 454 -12.27 -15.56 58.30
N TYR A 455 -11.38 -14.86 59.01
CA TYR A 455 -11.16 -15.08 60.44
C TYR A 455 -12.44 -14.87 61.26
N LYS A 456 -13.23 -13.84 60.93
CA LYS A 456 -14.52 -13.60 61.57
C LYS A 456 -15.50 -14.73 61.29
N LEU A 457 -15.73 -15.08 60.03
CA LEU A 457 -16.65 -16.14 59.61
C LEU A 457 -16.30 -17.52 60.20
N LEU A 458 -15.02 -17.86 60.32
CA LEU A 458 -14.55 -19.09 60.95
C LEU A 458 -14.84 -19.15 62.46
N SER A 459 -14.85 -18.00 63.15
CA SER A 459 -15.13 -17.96 64.59
C SER A 459 -16.58 -18.33 64.93
N TYR A 460 -17.52 -18.08 64.01
CA TYR A 460 -18.94 -18.37 64.21
C TYR A 460 -19.34 -19.81 63.88
N THR A 461 -18.43 -20.62 63.32
CA THR A 461 -18.73 -21.97 62.81
C THR A 461 -17.97 -23.08 63.57
N GLN A 462 -17.51 -22.80 64.79
CA GLN A 462 -16.72 -23.76 65.57
C GLN A 462 -17.48 -25.03 65.97
N GLU A 463 -18.81 -24.96 66.14
CA GLU A 463 -19.63 -26.08 66.63
C GLU A 463 -20.35 -26.89 65.53
N ASN A 464 -20.42 -26.39 64.28
CA ASN A 464 -21.14 -27.02 63.17
C ASN A 464 -20.18 -27.48 62.07
N SER A 465 -19.85 -28.78 62.04
CA SER A 465 -18.83 -29.35 61.13
C SER A 465 -19.20 -29.19 59.65
N GLU A 466 -20.45 -29.41 59.27
CA GLU A 466 -20.86 -29.32 57.86
C GLU A 466 -20.83 -27.87 57.32
N THR A 467 -21.33 -26.91 58.10
CA THR A 467 -21.30 -25.49 57.71
C THR A 467 -19.86 -24.98 57.63
N ARG A 468 -18.99 -25.47 58.53
CA ARG A 468 -17.56 -25.17 58.51
C ARG A 468 -16.88 -25.71 57.25
N ASP A 469 -17.21 -26.93 56.83
CA ASP A 469 -16.65 -27.54 55.61
C ASP A 469 -17.08 -26.80 54.34
N ASP A 470 -18.37 -26.46 54.21
CA ASP A 470 -18.87 -25.64 53.09
C ASP A 470 -18.19 -24.25 53.08
N LEU A 471 -17.97 -23.64 54.25
CA LEU A 471 -17.29 -22.35 54.41
C LEU A 471 -15.79 -22.44 54.02
N LEU A 472 -15.10 -23.51 54.40
CA LEU A 472 -13.72 -23.78 53.99
C LEU A 472 -13.62 -24.02 52.47
N GLY A 473 -14.61 -24.72 51.89
CA GLY A 473 -14.76 -24.86 50.44
C GLY A 473 -14.90 -23.50 49.75
N LEU A 474 -15.81 -22.65 50.24
CA LEU A 474 -15.99 -21.27 49.76
C LEU A 474 -14.71 -20.45 49.88
N PHE A 475 -13.93 -20.63 50.96
CA PHE A 475 -12.67 -19.93 51.18
C PHE A 475 -11.58 -20.36 50.21
N LYS A 476 -11.49 -21.66 49.94
CA LYS A 476 -10.54 -22.22 48.98
C LYS A 476 -10.81 -21.69 47.57
N VAL A 477 -12.07 -21.74 47.12
CA VAL A 477 -12.45 -21.21 45.81
C VAL A 477 -12.26 -19.69 45.75
N GLY A 478 -12.64 -18.98 46.82
CA GLY A 478 -12.44 -17.53 46.94
C GLY A 478 -10.98 -17.09 46.91
N ASP A 479 -10.07 -17.81 47.61
CA ASP A 479 -8.63 -17.52 47.53
C ASP A 479 -8.11 -17.73 46.12
N LYS A 480 -8.49 -18.84 45.47
CA LYS A 480 -8.10 -19.12 44.09
C LYS A 480 -8.60 -18.02 43.13
N LEU A 481 -9.83 -17.53 43.34
CA LEU A 481 -10.38 -16.39 42.61
C LEU A 481 -9.53 -15.12 42.77
N GLN A 482 -9.01 -14.86 43.96
CA GLN A 482 -8.20 -13.68 44.27
C GLN A 482 -6.75 -13.78 43.81
N THR A 483 -6.18 -14.99 43.75
CA THR A 483 -4.78 -15.22 43.33
C THR A 483 -4.63 -15.30 41.82
N MET A 484 -5.69 -15.61 41.05
CA MET A 484 -5.58 -15.62 39.58
C MET A 484 -5.13 -14.28 38.97
N GLU A 485 -5.26 -13.17 39.71
CA GLU A 485 -4.76 -11.88 39.27
C GLU A 485 -3.22 -11.78 39.28
N SER A 486 -2.52 -12.60 40.09
CA SER A 486 -1.05 -12.67 40.09
C SER A 486 -0.49 -13.55 38.98
N ASP A 487 -1.28 -14.51 38.46
CA ASP A 487 -0.86 -15.40 37.35
C ASP A 487 -0.99 -14.71 35.97
N ARG A 488 -1.28 -13.40 36.00
CA ARG A 488 -1.37 -12.42 34.91
C ARG A 488 -0.21 -12.55 33.92
N LEU A 489 -0.39 -12.12 32.67
CA LEU A 489 0.76 -11.71 31.86
C LEU A 489 1.39 -10.48 32.55
N PRO A 490 2.64 -10.56 33.04
CA PRO A 490 3.30 -9.43 33.64
C PRO A 490 3.59 -8.39 32.55
N THR A 491 3.75 -7.13 32.96
CA THR A 491 3.86 -6.02 32.00
C THR A 491 5.13 -6.16 31.15
N GLU A 492 6.16 -6.75 31.74
CA GLU A 492 7.46 -7.05 31.15
C GLU A 492 7.33 -8.04 29.99
N GLU A 493 6.59 -9.15 30.17
CA GLU A 493 6.32 -10.11 29.09
C GLU A 493 5.53 -9.44 27.94
N PHE A 494 4.59 -8.56 28.27
CA PHE A 494 3.83 -7.82 27.26
C PHE A 494 4.71 -6.84 26.47
N VAL A 495 5.65 -6.16 27.14
CA VAL A 495 6.64 -5.29 26.48
C VAL A 495 7.55 -6.08 25.55
N ILE A 496 8.03 -7.26 25.98
CA ILE A 496 8.86 -8.15 25.14
C ILE A 496 8.08 -8.58 23.88
N LEU A 497 6.83 -9.03 24.06
CA LEU A 497 5.97 -9.40 22.94
C LEU A 497 5.75 -8.23 21.97
N PHE A 498 5.50 -7.03 22.51
CA PHE A 498 5.27 -5.84 21.70
C PHE A 498 6.53 -5.42 20.92
N LEU A 499 7.69 -5.41 21.56
CA LEU A 499 8.96 -5.09 20.90
C LEU A 499 9.28 -6.10 19.80
N LEU A 500 9.18 -7.39 20.09
CA LEU A 500 9.47 -8.44 19.12
C LEU A 500 8.50 -8.41 17.92
N GLY A 501 7.20 -8.25 18.19
CA GLY A 501 6.20 -8.09 17.13
C GLY A 501 6.40 -6.80 16.33
N GLY A 502 6.70 -5.69 16.99
CA GLY A 502 6.98 -4.40 16.33
C GLY A 502 8.22 -4.45 15.45
N THR A 503 9.32 -5.04 15.93
CA THR A 503 10.54 -5.26 15.13
C THR A 503 10.25 -6.12 13.91
N ASN A 504 9.47 -7.19 14.04
CA ASN A 504 9.09 -8.02 12.90
C ASN A 504 8.24 -7.27 11.87
N VAL A 505 7.25 -6.49 12.31
CA VAL A 505 6.43 -5.65 11.42
C VAL A 505 7.33 -4.67 10.66
N ILE A 506 8.20 -3.94 11.37
CA ILE A 506 9.09 -2.95 10.77
C ILE A 506 10.07 -3.62 9.80
N PHE A 507 10.69 -4.74 10.20
CA PHE A 507 11.63 -5.48 9.36
C PHE A 507 10.94 -6.00 8.09
N SER A 508 9.75 -6.58 8.23
CA SER A 508 8.95 -7.09 7.14
C SER A 508 8.55 -6.00 6.14
N LEU A 509 8.39 -4.77 6.60
CA LEU A 509 8.08 -3.63 5.74
C LEU A 509 9.32 -3.04 5.09
N LEU A 510 10.37 -2.73 5.86
CA LEU A 510 11.53 -1.99 5.35
C LEU A 510 12.41 -2.81 4.42
N PHE A 511 12.66 -4.09 4.73
CA PHE A 511 13.68 -4.89 4.05
C PHE A 511 13.13 -5.85 2.99
N ARG A 512 11.84 -5.73 2.64
CA ARG A 512 11.19 -6.61 1.67
C ARG A 512 11.78 -6.45 0.26
N PRO A 513 11.86 -7.52 -0.53
CA PRO A 513 12.06 -7.41 -1.98
C PRO A 513 10.92 -6.64 -2.64
N GLU A 514 11.17 -6.01 -3.79
CA GLU A 514 10.14 -5.30 -4.57
C GLU A 514 9.35 -6.26 -5.47
N THR A 515 8.67 -7.24 -4.86
CA THR A 515 7.80 -8.18 -5.59
C THR A 515 6.37 -8.15 -5.05
N LEU A 516 5.41 -8.58 -5.86
CA LEU A 516 4.02 -8.76 -5.45
C LEU A 516 3.92 -9.71 -4.24
N SER A 517 4.61 -10.85 -4.31
CA SER A 517 4.58 -11.89 -3.27
C SER A 517 5.15 -11.41 -1.95
N SER A 518 6.28 -10.69 -1.96
CA SER A 518 6.88 -10.14 -0.74
C SER A 518 6.03 -9.03 -0.12
N SER A 519 5.40 -8.20 -0.95
CA SER A 519 4.49 -7.14 -0.50
C SER A 519 3.22 -7.70 0.16
N LEU A 520 2.57 -8.68 -0.48
CA LEU A 520 1.42 -9.37 0.11
C LEU A 520 1.80 -10.11 1.41
N PHE A 521 2.95 -10.77 1.41
CA PHE A 521 3.45 -11.46 2.58
C PHE A 521 3.69 -10.49 3.75
N ALA A 522 4.31 -9.33 3.50
CA ALA A 522 4.54 -8.32 4.53
C ALA A 522 3.24 -7.75 5.10
N LEU A 523 2.23 -7.49 4.26
CA LEU A 523 0.90 -7.07 4.69
C LEU A 523 0.26 -8.11 5.62
N ILE A 524 0.27 -9.38 5.22
CA ILE A 524 -0.34 -10.48 5.99
C ILE A 524 0.39 -10.68 7.32
N VAL A 525 1.72 -10.76 7.31
CA VAL A 525 2.52 -10.97 8.52
C VAL A 525 2.34 -9.80 9.49
N GLY A 526 2.49 -8.56 9.01
CA GLY A 526 2.42 -7.38 9.87
C GLY A 526 1.04 -7.21 10.51
N THR A 527 -0.04 -7.40 9.73
CA THR A 527 -1.41 -7.29 10.24
C THR A 527 -1.75 -8.43 11.21
N SER A 528 -1.30 -9.66 10.94
CA SER A 528 -1.51 -10.81 11.82
C SER A 528 -0.82 -10.65 13.17
N MET A 529 0.42 -10.15 13.17
CA MET A 529 1.18 -9.90 14.40
C MET A 529 0.53 -8.84 15.29
N ILE A 530 0.12 -7.71 14.69
CA ILE A 530 -0.59 -6.65 15.42
C ILE A 530 -1.90 -7.19 15.98
N TYR A 531 -2.67 -7.94 15.18
CA TYR A 531 -3.94 -8.51 15.64
C TYR A 531 -3.76 -9.50 16.78
N LEU A 532 -2.75 -10.38 16.71
CA LEU A 532 -2.46 -11.36 17.76
C LEU A 532 -2.08 -10.66 19.08
N LEU A 533 -1.20 -9.65 19.03
CA LEU A 533 -0.85 -8.82 20.19
C LEU A 533 -2.08 -8.18 20.84
N LEU A 534 -2.98 -7.64 20.02
CA LEU A 534 -4.18 -6.99 20.50
C LEU A 534 -5.20 -7.97 21.05
N ILE A 535 -5.32 -9.18 20.50
CA ILE A 535 -6.15 -10.23 21.09
C ILE A 535 -5.62 -10.62 22.45
N ILE A 536 -4.30 -10.82 22.59
CA ILE A 536 -3.68 -11.17 23.87
C ILE A 536 -3.93 -10.04 24.89
N PHE A 537 -3.73 -8.79 24.48
CA PHE A 537 -4.02 -7.62 25.31
C PHE A 537 -5.48 -7.53 25.70
N GLU A 538 -6.40 -7.74 24.75
CA GLU A 538 -7.83 -7.67 25.00
C GLU A 538 -8.28 -8.81 25.93
N ARG A 539 -7.80 -10.03 25.72
CA ARG A 539 -8.12 -11.18 26.58
C ARG A 539 -7.53 -11.07 27.97
N ASP A 540 -6.34 -10.49 28.10
CA ASP A 540 -5.80 -10.17 29.40
C ASP A 540 -6.62 -9.04 30.04
N LYS A 541 -6.65 -7.84 29.46
CA LYS A 541 -7.18 -6.62 30.09
C LYS A 541 -8.71 -6.57 30.19
N PHE A 542 -9.44 -7.01 29.17
CA PHE A 542 -10.89 -6.87 29.08
C PHE A 542 -11.62 -8.18 29.38
N THR A 543 -12.26 -8.22 30.54
CA THR A 543 -13.15 -9.31 30.95
C THR A 543 -14.57 -9.01 30.50
N THR A 544 -14.83 -9.02 29.19
CA THR A 544 -16.23 -9.04 28.73
C THR A 544 -16.94 -10.21 29.41
N LEU A 545 -18.02 -9.92 30.12
CA LEU A 545 -18.74 -10.94 30.88
C LEU A 545 -19.68 -11.63 29.90
N ARG A 546 -19.56 -12.95 29.74
CA ARG A 546 -20.54 -13.69 28.93
C ARG A 546 -21.95 -13.44 29.50
N PRO A 547 -22.98 -13.35 28.65
CA PRO A 547 -24.35 -13.12 29.11
C PRO A 547 -24.77 -14.08 30.23
N ASP A 548 -24.43 -15.36 30.09
CA ASP A 548 -24.78 -16.40 31.08
C ASP A 548 -24.07 -16.17 32.43
N HIS A 549 -22.81 -15.75 32.42
CA HIS A 549 -22.05 -15.40 33.63
C HIS A 549 -22.54 -14.09 34.24
N ALA A 550 -22.96 -13.12 33.42
CA ALA A 550 -23.61 -11.91 33.92
C ALA A 550 -24.92 -12.21 34.63
N ILE A 551 -25.71 -13.14 34.10
CA ILE A 551 -26.91 -13.67 34.75
C ILE A 551 -26.53 -14.36 36.05
N MET A 552 -25.48 -15.18 36.06
CA MET A 552 -25.01 -15.86 37.28
C MET A 552 -24.59 -14.88 38.38
N CYS A 553 -23.77 -13.87 38.07
CA CYS A 553 -23.40 -12.83 39.02
C CYS A 553 -24.63 -12.05 39.51
N THR A 554 -25.53 -11.68 38.59
CA THR A 554 -26.77 -10.96 38.94
C THR A 554 -27.66 -11.80 39.86
N ASN A 555 -27.79 -13.09 39.57
CA ASN A 555 -28.58 -14.02 40.37
C ASN A 555 -27.95 -14.23 41.74
N LEU A 556 -26.63 -14.38 41.83
CA LEU A 556 -25.93 -14.52 43.11
C LEU A 556 -26.11 -13.25 43.98
N VAL A 557 -25.91 -12.06 43.41
CA VAL A 557 -26.12 -10.78 44.13
C VAL A 557 -27.56 -10.69 44.64
N ARG A 558 -28.55 -10.93 43.77
CA ARG A 558 -29.98 -10.88 44.15
C ARG A 558 -30.34 -11.93 45.20
N TYR A 559 -29.77 -13.13 45.09
CA TYR A 559 -30.04 -14.25 46.00
C TYR A 559 -29.52 -13.96 47.40
N VAL A 560 -28.25 -13.55 47.50
CA VAL A 560 -27.58 -13.15 48.75
C VAL A 560 -28.29 -11.96 49.38
N GLN A 561 -28.67 -10.95 48.58
CA GLN A 561 -29.42 -9.78 49.06
C GLN A 561 -30.79 -10.15 49.64
N GLY A 562 -31.56 -10.98 48.93
CA GLY A 562 -32.92 -11.33 49.33
C GLY A 562 -32.99 -12.26 50.54
N LYS A 563 -31.98 -13.13 50.72
CA LYS A 563 -31.95 -14.14 51.78
C LYS A 563 -31.17 -13.73 53.03
N LEU A 564 -30.24 -12.79 52.93
CA LEU A 564 -29.43 -12.30 54.07
C LEU A 564 -29.80 -10.86 54.50
N SER A 565 -31.05 -10.43 54.28
CA SER A 565 -31.55 -9.08 54.60
C SER A 565 -31.81 -8.83 56.10
N PHE A 566 -31.06 -9.50 56.97
CA PHE A 566 -31.23 -9.45 58.42
C PHE A 566 -30.20 -8.49 59.05
N GLY A 567 -30.60 -7.23 59.27
CA GLY A 567 -29.82 -6.24 60.05
C GLY A 567 -29.45 -4.95 59.32
N VAL A 568 -29.07 -3.91 60.09
CA VAL A 568 -28.80 -2.51 59.66
C VAL A 568 -27.92 -2.47 58.41
N ASP A 569 -28.41 -1.78 57.39
CA ASP A 569 -27.80 -1.65 56.07
C ASP A 569 -26.41 -0.98 56.20
N ASP A 570 -25.34 -1.77 56.19
CA ASP A 570 -23.97 -1.25 56.18
C ASP A 570 -23.79 -0.43 54.90
N LYS A 571 -23.61 0.89 55.04
CA LYS A 571 -23.42 1.86 53.96
C LYS A 571 -22.37 1.41 52.94
N ARG A 572 -21.38 0.62 53.36
CA ARG A 572 -20.35 0.04 52.47
C ARG A 572 -20.83 -1.17 51.66
N SER A 573 -21.74 -1.97 52.21
CA SER A 573 -22.31 -3.11 51.50
C SER A 573 -23.19 -2.66 50.34
N SER A 574 -23.95 -1.57 50.53
CA SER A 574 -24.76 -0.98 49.46
C SER A 574 -23.90 -0.26 48.41
N GLU A 575 -22.78 0.36 48.82
CA GLU A 575 -21.81 0.95 47.89
C GLU A 575 -21.16 -0.13 47.00
N LEU A 576 -20.73 -1.26 47.57
CA LEU A 576 -20.19 -2.39 46.81
C LEU A 576 -21.24 -3.01 45.87
N GLU A 577 -22.48 -3.17 46.33
CA GLU A 577 -23.58 -3.70 45.53
C GLU A 577 -23.90 -2.81 44.31
N SER A 578 -23.92 -1.50 44.51
CA SER A 578 -24.07 -0.49 43.45
C SER A 578 -22.96 -0.59 42.41
N ILE A 579 -21.71 -0.65 42.86
CA ILE A 579 -20.53 -0.78 41.98
C ILE A 579 -20.59 -2.09 41.20
N ILE A 580 -20.89 -3.22 41.86
CA ILE A 580 -21.00 -4.54 41.21
C ILE A 580 -22.12 -4.55 40.18
N SER A 581 -23.31 -4.07 40.53
CA SER A 581 -24.48 -4.08 39.66
C SER A 581 -24.30 -3.18 38.43
N SER A 582 -23.69 -2.01 38.60
CA SER A 582 -23.34 -1.12 37.48
C SER A 582 -22.30 -1.76 36.56
N LEU A 583 -21.26 -2.38 37.12
CA LEU A 583 -20.22 -3.07 36.34
C LEU A 583 -20.73 -4.29 35.59
N ILE A 584 -21.63 -5.10 36.17
CA ILE A 584 -22.25 -6.24 35.47
C ILE A 584 -23.03 -5.73 34.25
N LYS A 585 -23.77 -4.63 34.41
CA LYS A 585 -24.53 -4.02 33.30
C LYS A 585 -23.60 -3.45 32.24
N GLU A 586 -22.51 -2.80 32.62
CA GLU A 586 -21.52 -2.28 31.69
C GLU A 586 -20.81 -3.41 30.91
N LYS A 587 -20.40 -4.48 31.59
CA LYS A 587 -19.59 -5.57 31.01
C LYS A 587 -20.39 -6.63 30.24
N SER A 588 -21.73 -6.63 30.32
CA SER A 588 -22.61 -7.62 29.67
C SER A 588 -23.15 -7.20 28.30
N ILE A 589 -23.02 -5.93 27.89
CA ILE A 589 -23.71 -5.35 26.70
C ILE A 589 -23.07 -5.71 25.33
N ALA A 590 -22.12 -6.65 25.25
CA ALA A 590 -21.55 -7.09 23.96
C ALA A 590 -22.41 -8.17 23.28
N GLY A 591 -23.63 -7.84 22.87
CA GLY A 591 -24.50 -8.72 22.06
C GLY A 591 -23.96 -8.87 20.64
N ALA A 592 -23.11 -9.87 20.41
CA ALA A 592 -22.61 -10.19 19.07
C ALA A 592 -23.70 -10.90 18.25
N ASN A 593 -24.31 -10.20 17.30
CA ASN A 593 -25.23 -10.81 16.34
C ASN A 593 -24.43 -11.54 15.24
N LYS A 594 -24.70 -12.84 15.00
CA LYS A 594 -23.99 -13.68 14.01
C LYS A 594 -23.98 -13.07 12.60
N GLN A 595 -25.02 -12.33 12.22
CA GLN A 595 -25.08 -11.63 10.93
C GLN A 595 -24.00 -10.56 10.75
N GLY A 596 -23.54 -9.91 11.82
CA GLY A 596 -22.49 -8.90 11.73
C GLY A 596 -21.09 -9.48 11.46
N GLY A 597 -20.83 -10.72 11.90
CA GLY A 597 -19.56 -11.40 11.67
C GLY A 597 -19.28 -11.65 10.18
N TYR A 598 -20.29 -12.03 9.41
CA TYR A 598 -20.15 -12.25 7.96
C TYR A 598 -19.82 -10.95 7.21
N TRP A 599 -20.45 -9.84 7.58
CA TRP A 599 -20.13 -8.53 6.99
C TRP A 599 -18.68 -8.11 7.25
N ILE A 600 -18.18 -8.35 8.46
CA ILE A 600 -16.78 -8.07 8.82
C ILE A 600 -15.83 -8.88 7.93
N PHE A 601 -16.08 -10.19 7.81
CA PHE A 601 -15.26 -11.06 6.98
C PHE A 601 -15.26 -10.63 5.51
N SER A 602 -16.42 -10.25 4.97
CA SER A 602 -16.54 -9.74 3.60
C SER A 602 -15.73 -8.45 3.39
N ILE A 603 -15.71 -7.53 4.36
CA ILE A 603 -14.92 -6.30 4.26
C ILE A 603 -13.42 -6.61 4.26
N PHE A 604 -12.94 -7.50 5.13
CA PHE A 604 -11.53 -7.90 5.12
C PHE A 604 -11.13 -8.62 3.83
N THR A 605 -12.02 -9.48 3.31
CA THR A 605 -11.81 -10.13 2.01
C THR A 605 -11.73 -9.11 0.88
N PHE A 606 -12.61 -8.10 0.90
CA PHE A 606 -12.60 -7.00 -0.06
C PHE A 606 -11.33 -6.15 0.03
N LEU A 607 -10.86 -5.84 1.25
CA LEU A 607 -9.60 -5.13 1.47
C LEU A 607 -8.42 -5.91 0.88
N ILE A 608 -8.30 -7.19 1.22
CA ILE A 608 -7.20 -8.06 0.74
C ILE A 608 -7.25 -8.19 -0.79
N GLY A 609 -8.44 -8.42 -1.36
CA GLY A 609 -8.61 -8.48 -2.82
C GLY A 609 -8.28 -7.15 -3.51
N GLY A 610 -8.64 -6.03 -2.89
CA GLY A 610 -8.38 -4.68 -3.38
C GLY A 610 -6.90 -4.30 -3.40
N PHE A 611 -6.20 -4.48 -2.28
CA PHE A 611 -4.75 -4.30 -2.24
C PHE A 611 -4.03 -5.31 -3.15
N GLY A 612 -4.50 -6.56 -3.19
CA GLY A 612 -3.97 -7.58 -4.09
C GLY A 612 -4.12 -7.20 -5.57
N TYR A 613 -5.26 -6.61 -5.97
CA TYR A 613 -5.45 -6.07 -7.31
C TYR A 613 -4.45 -4.94 -7.60
N ALA A 614 -4.30 -3.98 -6.68
CA ALA A 614 -3.37 -2.86 -6.87
C ALA A 614 -1.92 -3.35 -7.02
N PHE A 615 -1.48 -4.26 -6.16
CA PHE A 615 -0.14 -4.84 -6.28
C PHE A 615 0.04 -5.67 -7.56
N LEU A 616 -1.00 -6.41 -7.99
CA LEU A 616 -0.98 -7.15 -9.25
C LEU A 616 -0.91 -6.19 -10.43
N TYR A 617 -1.63 -5.07 -10.39
CA TYR A 617 -1.53 -4.00 -11.37
C TYR A 617 -0.11 -3.43 -11.41
N THR A 618 0.49 -3.05 -10.28
CA THR A 618 1.88 -2.56 -10.22
C THR A 618 2.88 -3.59 -10.78
N SER A 619 2.72 -4.86 -10.43
CA SER A 619 3.59 -5.95 -10.91
C SER A 619 3.41 -6.24 -12.42
N LEU A 620 2.19 -6.09 -12.93
CA LEU A 620 1.90 -6.19 -14.36
C LEU A 620 2.31 -4.94 -15.14
N GLU A 621 2.33 -3.77 -14.49
CA GLU A 621 2.72 -2.49 -15.06
C GLU A 621 4.24 -2.31 -15.09
N GLN A 622 4.97 -2.91 -14.15
CA GLN A 622 6.42 -3.11 -14.25
C GLN A 622 6.80 -3.99 -15.46
N THR A 623 5.85 -4.81 -15.94
CA THR A 623 5.93 -5.54 -17.22
C THR A 623 5.15 -4.88 -18.37
N ARG A 624 4.42 -3.78 -18.11
CA ARG A 624 3.61 -2.99 -19.06
C ARG A 624 3.46 -1.53 -18.61
N SER A 625 4.44 -0.66 -18.82
CA SER A 625 4.20 0.80 -18.70
C SER A 625 4.87 1.59 -19.82
N ILE A 626 4.14 1.71 -20.92
CA ILE A 626 3.92 3.00 -21.58
C ILE A 626 2.41 3.09 -21.81
N GLU A 627 1.71 3.76 -20.91
CA GLU A 627 0.41 4.37 -21.18
C GLU A 627 0.49 5.82 -20.68
N ALA A 628 0.67 6.75 -21.62
CA ALA A 628 0.52 8.18 -21.38
C ALA A 628 -0.92 8.61 -21.70
N SER A 629 -1.40 9.61 -20.95
CA SER A 629 -2.70 10.26 -21.11
C SER A 629 -2.91 10.84 -22.53
N PRO A 630 -4.13 10.79 -23.10
CA PRO A 630 -4.42 11.31 -24.45
C PRO A 630 -4.52 12.86 -24.54
N LEU A 631 -4.11 13.61 -23.51
CA LEU A 631 -4.26 15.07 -23.45
C LEU A 631 -3.01 15.77 -22.91
N VAL A 632 -1.94 15.80 -23.71
CA VAL A 632 -0.97 16.92 -23.71
C VAL A 632 -0.52 17.14 -25.15
N LEU A 633 -1.14 18.10 -25.81
CA LEU A 633 -0.67 18.71 -27.05
C LEU A 633 -0.47 20.20 -26.77
N ALA A 634 0.67 20.55 -26.16
CA ALA A 634 1.40 21.81 -26.33
C ALA A 634 2.52 21.92 -25.28
N ASN A 635 3.76 21.76 -25.74
CA ASN A 635 5.02 22.15 -25.10
C ASN A 635 5.28 21.68 -23.67
N ASN A 636 5.68 20.42 -23.53
CA ASN A 636 6.62 19.99 -22.50
C ASN A 636 7.97 19.69 -23.16
N PRO A 637 9.13 19.89 -22.49
CA PRO A 637 10.40 19.37 -22.98
C PRO A 637 10.20 17.86 -23.14
N ALA A 638 10.53 17.33 -24.31
CA ALA A 638 10.22 15.95 -24.70
C ALA A 638 10.56 14.99 -23.55
N SER A 639 9.57 14.19 -23.11
CA SER A 639 9.84 12.99 -22.32
C SER A 639 10.86 12.21 -23.12
N LYS A 640 12.11 12.19 -22.65
CA LYS A 640 13.22 11.57 -23.36
C LYS A 640 12.84 10.13 -23.67
N THR A 641 12.93 9.75 -24.95
CA THR A 641 12.58 8.38 -25.34
C THR A 641 13.56 7.43 -24.65
N LYS A 642 13.05 6.44 -23.93
CA LYS A 642 13.87 5.52 -23.15
C LYS A 642 14.58 4.53 -24.06
N VAL A 643 15.86 4.30 -23.79
CA VAL A 643 16.69 3.31 -24.51
C VAL A 643 17.32 2.38 -23.49
N ASN A 644 17.08 1.08 -23.62
CA ASN A 644 17.63 0.09 -22.72
C ASN A 644 18.83 -0.62 -23.36
N ILE A 645 19.98 -0.56 -22.69
CA ILE A 645 21.23 -1.18 -23.15
C ILE A 645 21.48 -2.43 -22.31
N ALA A 646 21.79 -3.55 -22.95
CA ALA A 646 22.13 -4.79 -22.27
C ALA A 646 23.42 -4.64 -21.45
N LEU A 647 23.35 -4.98 -20.16
CA LEU A 647 24.49 -5.13 -19.28
C LEU A 647 24.83 -6.62 -19.21
N LEU A 648 25.90 -7.00 -19.92
CA LEU A 648 26.35 -8.38 -20.08
C LEU A 648 27.38 -8.74 -19.01
N ASP A 649 27.66 -10.03 -18.86
CA ASP A 649 28.47 -10.60 -17.79
C ASP A 649 29.98 -10.54 -18.04
N TRP A 650 30.44 -10.26 -19.27
CA TRP A 650 31.87 -10.08 -19.55
C TRP A 650 32.31 -8.60 -19.50
N PRO A 651 33.51 -8.28 -18.94
CA PRO A 651 33.88 -6.91 -18.58
C PRO A 651 33.94 -5.90 -19.74
N SER A 652 34.34 -6.30 -20.95
CA SER A 652 34.46 -5.40 -22.10
C SER A 652 33.11 -4.86 -22.56
N ALA A 653 32.07 -5.71 -22.55
CA ALA A 653 30.70 -5.29 -22.81
C ALA A 653 30.18 -4.32 -21.75
N GLN A 654 30.51 -4.53 -20.48
CA GLN A 654 30.08 -3.62 -19.39
C GLN A 654 30.66 -2.23 -19.60
N ILE A 655 31.97 -2.11 -19.88
CA ILE A 655 32.62 -0.82 -20.18
C ILE A 655 31.93 -0.14 -21.36
N LYS A 656 31.71 -0.85 -22.48
CA LYS A 656 31.02 -0.30 -23.66
C LYS A 656 29.58 0.13 -23.36
N GLY A 657 28.85 -0.65 -22.57
CA GLY A 657 27.49 -0.32 -22.13
C GLY A 657 27.45 0.98 -21.34
N HIS A 658 28.32 1.14 -20.33
CA HIS A 658 28.43 2.38 -19.56
C HIS A 658 28.82 3.58 -20.43
N ILE A 659 29.75 3.42 -21.37
CA ILE A 659 30.12 4.48 -22.30
C ILE A 659 28.92 4.92 -23.15
N LEU A 660 28.22 3.96 -23.76
CA LEU A 660 27.03 4.24 -24.59
C LEU A 660 25.92 4.92 -23.79
N THR A 661 25.61 4.42 -22.58
CA THR A 661 24.60 5.03 -21.70
C THR A 661 24.92 6.49 -21.42
N LYS A 662 26.18 6.79 -21.08
CA LYS A 662 26.62 8.15 -20.77
C LYS A 662 26.56 9.07 -21.99
N ILE A 663 27.05 8.61 -23.15
CA ILE A 663 27.00 9.38 -24.41
C ILE A 663 25.56 9.71 -24.78
N ILE A 664 24.67 8.72 -24.77
CA ILE A 664 23.25 8.91 -25.12
C ILE A 664 22.60 9.91 -24.16
N ASN A 665 22.78 9.74 -22.84
CA ASN A 665 22.18 10.62 -21.84
C ASN A 665 22.67 12.08 -21.91
N GLN A 666 23.96 12.27 -22.21
CA GLN A 666 24.58 13.60 -22.25
C GLN A 666 24.37 14.34 -23.57
N HIS A 667 24.33 13.62 -24.69
CA HIS A 667 24.40 14.24 -26.02
C HIS A 667 23.17 14.01 -26.89
N THR A 668 22.16 13.30 -26.39
CA THR A 668 20.89 13.10 -27.09
C THR A 668 19.69 13.47 -26.20
N GLU A 669 18.54 13.61 -26.83
CA GLU A 669 17.25 13.77 -26.14
C GLU A 669 16.68 12.42 -25.65
N LEU A 670 17.49 11.37 -25.57
CA LEU A 670 17.09 10.04 -25.13
C LEU A 670 17.54 9.77 -23.69
N ASP A 671 16.85 8.86 -23.02
CA ASP A 671 17.13 8.42 -21.64
C ASP A 671 17.58 6.95 -21.66
N ALA A 672 18.90 6.75 -21.64
CA ALA A 672 19.53 5.45 -21.66
C ALA A 672 19.69 4.85 -20.26
N SER A 673 19.34 3.58 -20.10
CA SER A 673 19.55 2.80 -18.88
C SER A 673 20.12 1.42 -19.16
N LEU A 674 20.83 0.85 -18.18
CA LEU A 674 21.43 -0.49 -18.28
C LEU A 674 20.49 -1.56 -17.73
N ARG A 675 20.38 -2.70 -18.41
CA ARG A 675 19.55 -3.85 -18.02
C ARG A 675 20.38 -5.12 -17.99
N SER A 676 20.50 -5.76 -16.84
CA SER A 676 21.19 -7.05 -16.71
C SER A 676 20.38 -8.14 -17.41
N VAL A 677 20.96 -8.74 -18.46
CA VAL A 677 20.34 -9.79 -19.28
C VAL A 677 21.43 -10.70 -19.85
N SER A 678 21.07 -11.94 -20.17
CA SER A 678 21.96 -12.83 -20.93
C SER A 678 22.06 -12.42 -22.41
N ASN A 679 23.14 -12.82 -23.09
CA ASN A 679 23.35 -12.57 -24.53
C ASN A 679 22.17 -13.05 -25.40
N GLN A 680 21.67 -14.26 -25.15
CA GLN A 680 20.52 -14.79 -25.90
C GLN A 680 19.22 -14.03 -25.59
N GLN A 681 18.99 -13.69 -24.33
CA GLN A 681 17.80 -12.94 -23.92
C GLN A 681 17.80 -11.53 -24.53
N ALA A 682 18.95 -10.86 -24.61
CA ALA A 682 19.06 -9.55 -25.25
C ALA A 682 18.53 -9.55 -26.69
N PHE A 683 18.84 -10.59 -27.49
CA PHE A 683 18.30 -10.73 -28.84
C PHE A 683 16.81 -11.08 -28.88
N GLN A 684 16.33 -11.89 -27.93
CA GLN A 684 14.90 -12.18 -27.80
C GLN A 684 14.11 -10.91 -27.46
N GLU A 685 14.61 -10.07 -26.56
CA GLU A 685 14.00 -8.80 -26.18
C GLU A 685 14.08 -7.76 -27.31
N MET A 686 15.19 -7.70 -28.06
CA MET A 686 15.25 -6.78 -29.21
C MET A 686 14.25 -7.17 -30.33
N ASP A 687 13.88 -8.45 -30.45
CA ASP A 687 12.88 -8.95 -31.41
C ASP A 687 11.43 -8.59 -31.07
N LEU A 688 11.13 -8.32 -29.79
CA LEU A 688 9.78 -8.01 -29.34
C LEU A 688 9.48 -6.51 -29.54
N ASP A 689 8.28 -6.20 -30.04
CA ASP A 689 7.79 -4.82 -30.22
C ASP A 689 7.88 -3.95 -28.94
N LYS A 690 7.80 -4.59 -27.77
CA LYS A 690 7.91 -3.95 -26.44
C LYS A 690 8.98 -4.60 -25.56
N GLY A 691 10.00 -5.21 -26.16
CA GLY A 691 11.01 -5.89 -25.36
C GLY A 691 11.88 -4.93 -24.56
N LEU A 692 12.46 -5.45 -23.48
CA LEU A 692 13.14 -4.68 -22.43
C LEU A 692 14.56 -4.21 -22.81
N VAL A 693 15.06 -4.61 -23.98
CA VAL A 693 16.41 -4.31 -24.47
C VAL A 693 16.32 -3.78 -25.89
N ASP A 694 17.03 -2.69 -26.13
CA ASP A 694 17.07 -1.99 -27.42
C ASP A 694 18.47 -2.06 -28.06
N ILE A 695 19.53 -2.13 -27.26
CA ILE A 695 20.93 -2.13 -27.72
C ILE A 695 21.75 -3.22 -27.01
N HIS A 696 22.55 -3.95 -27.77
CA HIS A 696 23.56 -4.91 -27.32
C HIS A 696 24.97 -4.33 -27.58
N PRO A 697 25.73 -3.92 -26.54
CA PRO A 697 26.91 -3.05 -26.68
C PRO A 697 28.13 -3.73 -27.31
N GLU A 698 28.22 -5.05 -27.27
CA GLU A 698 29.36 -5.80 -27.83
C GLU A 698 28.96 -7.22 -28.24
N PHE A 699 28.64 -7.45 -29.51
CA PHE A 699 28.22 -8.74 -30.03
C PHE A 699 29.36 -9.45 -30.79
N TRP A 700 29.70 -10.66 -30.35
CA TRP A 700 30.66 -11.55 -31.01
C TRP A 700 29.94 -12.41 -32.05
N VAL A 701 30.09 -12.06 -33.33
CA VAL A 701 29.24 -12.56 -34.42
C VAL A 701 29.41 -14.07 -34.66
N GLU A 702 30.65 -14.55 -34.70
CA GLU A 702 31.00 -15.94 -35.05
C GLU A 702 30.69 -16.92 -33.93
N ASN A 703 30.57 -16.45 -32.68
CA ASN A 703 30.12 -17.24 -31.54
C ASN A 703 28.60 -17.54 -31.62
N ASN A 704 27.84 -16.72 -32.37
CA ASN A 704 26.39 -16.67 -32.30
C ASN A 704 25.69 -16.82 -33.67
N PRO A 705 26.05 -17.80 -34.51
CA PRO A 705 25.50 -17.91 -35.87
C PRO A 705 23.98 -18.14 -35.89
N ASN A 706 23.42 -18.73 -34.84
CA ASN A 706 21.98 -18.94 -34.70
C ASN A 706 21.23 -17.62 -34.46
N LEU A 707 21.76 -16.73 -33.61
CA LEU A 707 21.16 -15.43 -33.35
C LEU A 707 21.21 -14.54 -34.61
N VAL A 708 22.34 -14.53 -35.32
CA VAL A 708 22.49 -13.83 -36.60
C VAL A 708 21.51 -14.37 -37.64
N ARG A 709 21.42 -15.69 -37.79
CA ARG A 709 20.50 -16.30 -38.77
C ARG A 709 19.05 -15.95 -38.47
N ARG A 710 18.65 -16.02 -37.21
CA ARG A 710 17.26 -15.83 -36.78
C ARG A 710 16.86 -14.36 -36.79
N TYR A 711 17.55 -13.52 -36.02
CA TYR A 711 17.10 -12.16 -35.74
C TYR A 711 17.58 -11.13 -36.76
N VAL A 712 18.81 -11.30 -37.27
CA VAL A 712 19.39 -10.36 -38.25
C VAL A 712 18.95 -10.71 -39.67
N LYS A 713 19.07 -11.98 -40.08
CA LYS A 713 18.82 -12.39 -41.47
C LYS A 713 17.37 -12.78 -41.76
N ALA A 714 16.75 -13.58 -40.89
CA ALA A 714 15.40 -14.11 -41.15
C ALA A 714 14.29 -13.14 -40.72
N PHE A 715 14.38 -12.58 -39.52
CA PHE A 715 13.36 -11.66 -38.99
C PHE A 715 13.65 -10.21 -39.36
N GLY A 716 14.92 -9.80 -39.40
CA GLY A 716 15.32 -8.41 -39.65
C GLY A 716 14.98 -7.46 -38.49
N SER A 717 14.59 -7.99 -37.33
CA SER A 717 14.23 -7.24 -36.13
C SER A 717 15.45 -6.68 -35.39
N VAL A 718 16.63 -7.24 -35.64
CA VAL A 718 17.91 -6.76 -35.10
C VAL A 718 18.86 -6.38 -36.24
N SER A 719 19.50 -5.23 -36.12
CA SER A 719 20.54 -4.73 -37.01
C SER A 719 21.91 -4.77 -36.32
N LEU A 720 22.98 -4.92 -37.12
CA LEU A 720 24.37 -4.80 -36.67
C LEU A 720 24.90 -3.43 -37.08
N GLY A 721 25.70 -2.80 -36.22
CA GLY A 721 26.33 -1.51 -36.52
C GLY A 721 27.33 -1.56 -37.68
N GLY A 722 27.53 -0.42 -38.33
CA GLY A 722 28.43 -0.26 -39.47
C GLY A 722 29.91 -0.55 -39.16
N GLU A 723 30.44 0.01 -38.08
CA GLU A 723 31.82 -0.20 -37.66
C GLU A 723 32.02 -1.52 -36.88
N SER A 724 33.23 -2.08 -36.95
CA SER A 724 33.58 -3.32 -36.26
C SER A 724 35.03 -3.34 -35.77
N THR A 725 35.29 -4.15 -34.75
CA THR A 725 36.66 -4.56 -34.43
C THR A 725 36.84 -6.06 -34.64
N ASN A 726 38.09 -6.46 -34.82
CA ASN A 726 38.45 -7.87 -34.92
C ASN A 726 38.88 -8.39 -33.56
N GLY A 727 38.20 -9.43 -33.08
CA GLY A 727 38.60 -10.25 -31.97
C GLY A 727 39.45 -11.45 -32.39
N SER A 728 40.15 -12.03 -31.43
CA SER A 728 40.82 -13.33 -31.57
C SER A 728 40.49 -14.17 -30.35
N GLN A 729 40.23 -15.46 -30.52
CA GLN A 729 39.84 -16.37 -29.45
C GLN A 729 40.68 -17.63 -29.53
N GLY A 730 40.84 -18.32 -28.40
CA GLY A 730 41.52 -19.60 -28.38
C GLY A 730 42.06 -19.96 -27.01
N LEU A 731 43.01 -20.89 -27.02
CA LEU A 731 43.67 -21.37 -25.82
C LEU A 731 44.93 -20.51 -25.60
N CYS A 732 45.08 -19.96 -24.40
CA CYS A 732 46.29 -19.28 -23.95
C CYS A 732 46.98 -20.09 -22.85
N TYR A 733 48.27 -19.81 -22.70
CA TYR A 733 49.06 -20.31 -21.58
C TYR A 733 49.89 -19.18 -20.96
N THR A 734 50.25 -19.33 -19.69
CA THR A 734 51.33 -18.54 -19.08
C THR A 734 52.65 -19.28 -19.12
N ASP A 735 53.71 -18.58 -19.51
CA ASP A 735 55.08 -19.09 -19.54
C ASP A 735 56.03 -18.27 -18.67
N TYR A 736 56.52 -18.88 -17.59
CA TYR A 736 57.57 -18.31 -16.73
C TYR A 736 58.96 -18.90 -17.03
N GLY A 737 59.05 -19.85 -17.97
CA GLY A 737 60.30 -20.44 -18.44
C GLY A 737 61.00 -19.58 -19.48
N HIS A 738 62.34 -19.60 -19.49
CA HIS A 738 63.21 -18.73 -20.31
C HIS A 738 62.68 -18.43 -21.74
N GLN A 739 62.73 -17.14 -22.12
CA GLN A 739 62.30 -16.50 -23.38
C GLN A 739 62.78 -17.14 -24.72
N SER A 740 63.44 -18.30 -24.67
CA SER A 740 64.04 -19.03 -25.80
C SER A 740 63.35 -20.36 -26.14
N SER A 741 62.31 -20.77 -25.40
CA SER A 741 61.56 -22.00 -25.70
C SER A 741 60.64 -21.82 -26.91
N PRO A 742 60.48 -22.83 -27.80
CA PRO A 742 59.51 -22.75 -28.88
C PRO A 742 58.09 -22.63 -28.32
N ARG A 743 57.26 -21.81 -28.98
CA ARG A 743 55.85 -21.60 -28.58
C ARG A 743 55.09 -22.92 -28.57
N LEU A 744 54.17 -23.06 -27.61
CA LEU A 744 53.33 -24.24 -27.52
C LEU A 744 52.37 -24.30 -28.71
N THR A 745 52.22 -25.49 -29.28
CA THR A 745 51.26 -25.80 -30.34
C THR A 745 50.16 -26.72 -29.81
N MET A 746 48.99 -26.74 -30.44
CA MET A 746 47.90 -27.65 -30.06
C MET A 746 48.32 -29.13 -30.10
N ASP A 747 49.18 -29.52 -31.03
CA ASP A 747 49.64 -30.90 -31.16
C ASP A 747 50.61 -31.28 -30.02
N ASN A 748 51.36 -30.32 -29.47
CA ASN A 748 52.32 -30.55 -28.37
C ASN A 748 51.64 -30.78 -27.01
N LEU A 749 50.38 -30.35 -26.83
CA LEU A 749 49.66 -30.49 -25.55
C LEU A 749 49.43 -31.96 -25.16
N ASN A 750 49.37 -32.88 -26.12
CA ASN A 750 49.22 -34.30 -25.84
C ASN A 750 50.52 -34.98 -25.36
N ALA A 751 51.66 -34.27 -25.31
CA ALA A 751 52.90 -34.83 -24.81
C ALA A 751 52.83 -35.03 -23.28
N PRO A 752 53.30 -36.16 -22.71
CA PRO A 752 53.25 -36.41 -21.26
C PRO A 752 53.89 -35.32 -20.40
N GLU A 753 54.95 -34.68 -20.89
CA GLU A 753 55.61 -33.55 -20.23
C GLU A 753 54.70 -32.31 -20.15
N MET A 754 53.92 -32.04 -21.19
CA MET A 754 52.98 -30.90 -21.22
C MET A 754 51.73 -31.17 -20.38
N ILE A 755 51.27 -32.42 -20.32
CA ILE A 755 50.17 -32.83 -19.42
C ILE A 755 50.61 -32.59 -17.97
N ALA A 756 51.79 -33.10 -17.58
CA ALA A 756 52.33 -32.91 -16.23
C ALA A 756 52.60 -31.44 -15.89
N ARG A 757 52.99 -30.62 -16.88
CA ARG A 757 53.22 -29.17 -16.69
C ARG A 757 51.97 -28.41 -16.25
N PHE A 758 50.79 -28.83 -16.73
CA PHE A 758 49.52 -28.15 -16.45
C PHE A 758 48.62 -28.95 -15.49
N ASP A 759 49.10 -30.03 -14.89
CA ASP A 759 48.39 -30.78 -13.84
C ASP A 759 48.50 -30.02 -12.52
N LEU A 760 47.50 -29.18 -12.25
CA LEU A 760 47.42 -28.35 -11.05
C LEU A 760 46.82 -29.12 -9.86
N THR A 761 46.17 -30.25 -10.11
CA THR A 761 45.47 -31.06 -9.10
C THR A 761 46.25 -32.29 -8.64
N GLY A 762 47.27 -32.70 -9.38
CA GLY A 762 48.10 -33.88 -9.14
C GLY A 762 47.41 -35.20 -9.49
N ASP A 763 46.36 -35.18 -10.32
CA ASP A 763 45.56 -36.36 -10.66
C ASP A 763 46.06 -37.11 -11.92
N GLY A 764 47.14 -36.60 -12.54
CA GLY A 764 47.73 -37.15 -13.76
C GLY A 764 47.11 -36.62 -15.05
N LYS A 765 46.19 -35.65 -14.98
CA LYS A 765 45.65 -34.91 -16.12
C LYS A 765 45.93 -33.42 -15.98
N GLY A 766 46.15 -32.75 -17.11
CA GLY A 766 46.32 -31.30 -17.09
C GLY A 766 44.99 -30.58 -16.86
N ASP A 767 45.02 -29.35 -16.36
CA ASP A 767 43.83 -28.56 -16.05
C ASP A 767 43.65 -27.40 -17.04
N ILE A 768 42.47 -27.29 -17.66
CA ILE A 768 42.13 -26.20 -18.59
C ILE A 768 40.88 -25.49 -18.09
N TRP A 769 40.96 -24.18 -17.87
CA TRP A 769 39.75 -23.36 -17.73
C TRP A 769 39.19 -23.05 -19.12
N VAL A 770 37.95 -23.48 -19.42
CA VAL A 770 37.35 -23.34 -20.76
C VAL A 770 36.38 -22.16 -20.90
N GLY A 771 36.13 -21.44 -19.80
CA GLY A 771 35.25 -20.27 -19.75
C GLY A 771 34.17 -20.37 -18.67
N ALA A 772 33.33 -19.34 -18.59
CA ALA A 772 32.17 -19.30 -17.70
C ALA A 772 30.95 -20.02 -18.32
N ASP A 773 30.05 -20.54 -17.49
CA ASP A 773 28.90 -21.35 -17.94
C ASP A 773 27.94 -20.58 -18.85
N SER A 774 27.80 -19.27 -18.62
CA SER A 774 26.96 -18.35 -19.40
C SER A 774 27.49 -18.03 -20.80
N TRP A 775 28.75 -18.33 -21.10
CA TRP A 775 29.40 -17.91 -22.34
C TRP A 775 29.13 -18.90 -23.48
N SER A 776 28.68 -18.37 -24.63
CA SER A 776 28.51 -19.17 -25.85
C SER A 776 29.81 -19.83 -26.33
N SER A 777 30.97 -19.26 -25.97
CA SER A 777 32.27 -19.83 -26.34
C SER A 777 32.65 -21.06 -25.52
N THR A 778 32.12 -21.25 -24.31
CA THR A 778 32.54 -22.32 -23.39
C THR A 778 32.25 -23.70 -23.97
N GLU A 779 31.00 -23.96 -24.38
CA GLU A 779 30.65 -25.23 -25.04
C GLU A 779 31.36 -25.42 -26.38
N ILE A 780 31.62 -24.33 -27.12
CA ILE A 780 32.34 -24.38 -28.40
C ILE A 780 33.80 -24.77 -28.15
N GLU A 781 34.43 -24.21 -27.11
CA GLU A 781 35.81 -24.50 -26.76
C GLU A 781 35.98 -25.92 -26.25
N GLN A 782 35.10 -26.42 -25.37
CA GLN A 782 35.12 -27.82 -24.94
C GLN A 782 35.08 -28.77 -26.15
N ARG A 783 34.14 -28.54 -27.07
CA ARG A 783 34.03 -29.32 -28.31
C ARG A 783 35.26 -29.19 -29.19
N ARG A 784 35.82 -27.98 -29.32
CA ARG A 784 37.04 -27.72 -30.10
C ARG A 784 38.23 -28.48 -29.51
N LEU A 785 38.44 -28.43 -28.20
CA LEU A 785 39.53 -29.10 -27.51
C LEU A 785 39.38 -30.63 -27.55
N SER A 786 38.15 -31.16 -27.40
CA SER A 786 37.86 -32.59 -27.63
C SER A 786 38.15 -33.03 -29.07
N ALA A 787 37.93 -32.17 -30.07
CA ALA A 787 38.29 -32.45 -31.47
C ALA A 787 39.83 -32.58 -31.69
N TYR A 788 40.64 -32.03 -30.77
CA TYR A 788 42.08 -32.24 -30.67
C TYR A 788 42.47 -33.44 -29.77
N GLY A 789 41.50 -34.14 -29.18
CA GLY A 789 41.69 -35.30 -28.30
C GLY A 789 42.08 -34.97 -26.86
N LEU A 790 42.01 -33.69 -26.46
CA LEU A 790 42.53 -33.23 -25.16
C LEU A 790 41.65 -33.66 -23.97
N ASP A 791 40.39 -34.02 -24.18
CA ASP A 791 39.46 -34.47 -23.14
C ASP A 791 39.88 -35.79 -22.47
N THR A 792 40.71 -36.58 -23.16
CA THR A 792 41.31 -37.78 -22.57
C THR A 792 42.42 -37.47 -21.57
N SER A 793 43.14 -36.37 -21.76
CA SER A 793 44.39 -36.03 -21.06
C SER A 793 44.30 -34.78 -20.19
N TYR A 794 43.22 -34.01 -20.32
CA TYR A 794 42.97 -32.76 -19.59
C TYR A 794 41.57 -32.75 -18.98
N ASN A 795 41.45 -32.13 -17.81
CA ASN A 795 40.19 -31.79 -17.15
C ASN A 795 39.74 -30.38 -17.58
N TYR A 796 38.49 -30.25 -18.03
CA TYR A 796 37.90 -28.96 -18.39
C TYR A 796 37.13 -28.37 -17.22
N HIS A 797 37.57 -27.20 -16.77
CA HIS A 797 36.96 -26.48 -15.66
C HIS A 797 36.08 -25.33 -16.17
N ILE A 798 34.86 -25.27 -15.63
CA ILE A 798 33.89 -24.21 -15.88
C ILE A 798 33.60 -23.54 -14.54
N PHE A 799 33.93 -22.25 -14.46
CA PHE A 799 33.61 -21.36 -13.34
C PHE A 799 33.69 -19.91 -13.83
N ASP A 800 33.14 -19.00 -13.04
CA ASP A 800 33.01 -17.59 -13.42
C ASP A 800 34.35 -16.91 -13.71
N SER A 801 34.33 -15.92 -14.63
CA SER A 801 35.52 -15.16 -15.03
C SER A 801 36.24 -14.51 -13.84
N GLU A 802 35.51 -14.05 -12.83
CA GLU A 802 36.10 -13.48 -11.61
C GLU A 802 36.92 -14.52 -10.83
N VAL A 803 36.42 -15.75 -10.71
CA VAL A 803 37.13 -16.86 -10.07
C VAL A 803 38.39 -17.20 -10.86
N PHE A 804 38.30 -17.21 -12.19
CA PHE A 804 39.46 -17.37 -13.06
C PHE A 804 40.52 -16.29 -12.83
N GLN A 805 40.13 -15.02 -12.81
CA GLN A 805 41.09 -13.93 -12.62
C GLN A 805 41.80 -14.01 -11.26
N MET A 806 41.10 -14.41 -10.19
CA MET A 806 41.72 -14.65 -8.88
C MET A 806 42.74 -15.79 -8.94
N LEU A 807 42.37 -16.92 -9.56
CA LEU A 807 43.26 -18.08 -9.68
C LEU A 807 44.45 -17.80 -10.59
N HIS A 808 44.23 -17.10 -11.70
CA HIS A 808 45.28 -16.66 -12.62
C HIS A 808 46.25 -15.71 -11.92
N SER A 809 45.76 -14.68 -11.22
CA SER A 809 46.61 -13.77 -10.43
C SER A 809 47.43 -14.50 -9.38
N ARG A 810 46.81 -15.43 -8.63
CA ARG A 810 47.52 -16.29 -7.67
C ARG A 810 48.59 -17.13 -8.35
N ASN A 811 48.28 -17.75 -9.49
CA ASN A 811 49.22 -18.60 -10.21
C ASN A 811 50.39 -17.77 -10.76
N ASN A 812 50.12 -16.56 -11.28
CA ASN A 812 51.14 -15.62 -11.73
C ASN A 812 52.09 -15.22 -10.59
N GLN A 813 51.56 -14.92 -9.40
CA GLN A 813 52.38 -14.59 -8.22
C GLN A 813 53.28 -15.74 -7.78
N ASN A 814 52.88 -16.99 -8.04
CA ASN A 814 53.64 -18.18 -7.67
C ASN A 814 54.41 -18.78 -8.86
N GLU A 815 54.45 -18.10 -10.01
CA GLU A 815 55.09 -18.57 -11.24
C GLU A 815 54.61 -19.97 -11.69
N VAL A 816 53.33 -20.28 -11.43
CA VAL A 816 52.70 -21.56 -11.80
C VAL A 816 52.05 -21.44 -13.18
N PRO A 817 52.48 -22.22 -14.19
CA PRO A 817 51.92 -22.14 -15.53
C PRO A 817 50.44 -22.52 -15.52
N SER A 818 49.63 -21.78 -16.28
CA SER A 818 48.19 -22.00 -16.40
C SER A 818 47.81 -22.17 -17.86
N LEU A 819 46.81 -23.01 -18.14
CA LEU A 819 46.26 -23.24 -19.47
C LEU A 819 44.77 -22.88 -19.45
N PHE A 820 44.34 -21.95 -20.32
CA PHE A 820 43.01 -21.36 -20.20
C PHE A 820 42.51 -20.75 -21.50
N PHE A 821 41.18 -20.75 -21.68
CA PHE A 821 40.52 -20.05 -22.76
C PHE A 821 40.70 -18.54 -22.60
N CYS A 822 41.09 -17.87 -23.69
CA CYS A 822 41.34 -16.44 -23.73
C CYS A 822 40.78 -15.83 -25.01
N TYR A 823 40.52 -14.53 -24.96
CA TYR A 823 40.09 -13.75 -26.12
C TYR A 823 40.74 -12.37 -26.10
N TYR A 824 41.07 -11.84 -27.28
CA TYR A 824 41.55 -10.48 -27.45
C TYR A 824 40.43 -9.64 -28.06
N PRO A 825 40.11 -8.44 -27.53
CA PRO A 825 40.77 -7.76 -26.39
C PRO A 825 40.30 -8.25 -25.01
N ASP A 826 41.25 -8.48 -24.09
CA ASP A 826 41.00 -8.77 -22.67
C ASP A 826 42.16 -8.24 -21.79
N ALA A 827 41.92 -8.05 -20.48
CA ALA A 827 42.93 -7.57 -19.54
C ALA A 827 44.12 -8.51 -19.38
N VAL A 828 43.93 -9.83 -19.57
CA VAL A 828 45.02 -10.82 -19.44
C VAL A 828 46.21 -10.54 -20.36
N PHE A 829 46.01 -9.81 -21.47
CA PHE A 829 47.06 -9.44 -22.42
C PHE A 829 47.93 -8.26 -21.97
N VAL A 830 47.70 -7.70 -20.77
CA VAL A 830 48.67 -6.84 -20.10
C VAL A 830 49.84 -7.65 -19.56
N ASP A 831 49.59 -8.91 -19.19
CA ASP A 831 50.64 -9.83 -18.75
C ASP A 831 51.48 -10.29 -19.96
N GLN A 832 52.79 -10.00 -19.91
CA GLN A 832 53.73 -10.36 -20.96
C GLN A 832 53.98 -11.88 -21.05
N HIS A 833 53.61 -12.64 -20.01
CA HIS A 833 53.75 -14.10 -19.98
C HIS A 833 52.59 -14.82 -20.67
N VAL A 834 51.49 -14.11 -21.00
CA VAL A 834 50.32 -14.70 -21.65
C VAL A 834 50.53 -14.80 -23.16
N HIS A 835 50.43 -16.02 -23.68
CA HIS A 835 50.61 -16.31 -25.09
C HIS A 835 49.48 -17.20 -25.62
N PHE A 836 49.00 -16.90 -26.83
CA PHE A 836 48.13 -17.82 -27.56
C PHE A 836 48.89 -19.09 -27.94
N ILE A 837 48.23 -20.24 -27.82
CA ILE A 837 48.72 -21.50 -28.37
C ILE A 837 48.62 -21.48 -29.89
N GLU A 838 49.70 -21.88 -30.54
CA GLU A 838 49.75 -21.96 -31.99
C GLU A 838 48.93 -23.16 -32.49
N SER A 839 48.06 -22.91 -33.45
CA SER A 839 47.19 -23.93 -34.05
C SER A 839 47.30 -23.90 -35.56
N LYS A 840 46.86 -24.99 -36.20
CA LYS A 840 46.76 -25.07 -37.66
C LYS A 840 45.85 -23.95 -38.18
N PRO A 841 46.08 -23.41 -39.40
CA PRO A 841 45.22 -22.38 -39.97
C PRO A 841 43.74 -22.77 -39.94
N HIS A 842 42.88 -21.76 -39.70
CA HIS A 842 41.44 -21.96 -39.58
C HIS A 842 40.84 -22.68 -40.80
N ASN A 843 40.08 -23.74 -40.56
CA ASN A 843 39.31 -24.45 -41.57
C ASN A 843 37.81 -24.30 -41.30
N SER A 844 37.10 -23.60 -42.19
CA SER A 844 35.68 -23.29 -42.02
C SER A 844 34.78 -24.52 -42.05
N ALA A 845 35.12 -25.57 -42.79
CA ALA A 845 34.33 -26.80 -42.85
C ALA A 845 34.42 -27.58 -41.53
N LEU A 846 35.63 -27.71 -40.98
CA LEU A 846 35.82 -28.31 -39.65
C LEU A 846 35.18 -27.47 -38.54
N TRP A 847 35.24 -26.14 -38.67
CA TRP A 847 34.61 -25.23 -37.72
C TRP A 847 33.09 -25.40 -37.65
N GLN A 848 32.42 -25.59 -38.79
CA GLN A 848 30.97 -25.83 -38.81
C GLN A 848 30.59 -27.10 -38.06
N ASP A 849 31.41 -28.15 -38.13
CA ASP A 849 31.17 -29.38 -37.37
C ASP A 849 31.30 -29.18 -35.85
N ILE A 850 32.15 -28.25 -35.40
CA ILE A 850 32.35 -27.94 -33.97
C ILE A 850 31.18 -27.10 -33.43
N VAL A 851 30.73 -26.11 -34.19
CA VAL A 851 29.68 -25.18 -33.73
C VAL A 851 28.29 -25.86 -33.71
N VAL A 852 28.01 -26.77 -34.64
CA VAL A 852 26.78 -27.59 -34.63
C VAL A 852 26.87 -28.62 -33.50
N GLN A 853 25.93 -28.61 -32.55
CA GLN A 853 25.88 -29.58 -31.44
C GLN A 853 25.64 -31.00 -31.99
N ARG A 854 26.72 -31.74 -32.27
CA ARG A 854 26.68 -33.19 -32.54
C ARG A 854 27.11 -33.95 -31.29
N GLU A 855 26.44 -35.06 -30.99
CA GLU A 855 26.68 -35.88 -29.79
C GLU A 855 28.08 -36.51 -29.72
N GLN A 856 28.79 -36.64 -30.86
CA GLN A 856 30.14 -37.19 -30.90
C GLN A 856 30.99 -36.48 -31.98
N ILE A 857 32.13 -35.91 -31.57
CA ILE A 857 33.10 -35.28 -32.47
C ILE A 857 34.25 -36.26 -32.68
N GLU A 858 34.58 -36.57 -33.94
CA GLU A 858 35.70 -37.45 -34.22
C GLU A 858 37.04 -36.77 -33.85
N PRO A 859 37.99 -37.52 -33.26
CA PRO A 859 39.33 -37.01 -32.99
C PRO A 859 40.07 -36.63 -34.28
N ASN A 860 41.01 -35.70 -34.21
CA ASN A 860 41.73 -35.09 -35.34
C ASN A 860 40.90 -34.19 -36.27
N ARG A 861 39.73 -33.73 -35.81
CA ARG A 861 38.91 -32.72 -36.51
C ARG A 861 39.04 -31.31 -35.93
N GLY A 862 40.02 -31.09 -35.05
CA GLY A 862 40.31 -29.78 -34.47
C GLY A 862 40.74 -28.73 -35.51
N THR A 863 40.33 -27.48 -35.26
CA THR A 863 40.74 -26.29 -36.04
C THR A 863 40.97 -25.10 -35.10
N SER A 864 41.67 -24.06 -35.54
CA SER A 864 41.75 -22.79 -34.79
C SER A 864 40.37 -22.11 -34.77
N TRP A 865 40.16 -21.21 -33.81
CA TRP A 865 39.03 -20.27 -33.87
C TRP A 865 39.11 -19.42 -35.14
N PRO A 866 37.96 -18.98 -35.69
CA PRO A 866 37.94 -17.95 -36.72
C PRO A 866 38.42 -16.63 -36.12
N ARG A 867 38.78 -15.70 -37.01
CA ARG A 867 38.88 -14.30 -36.60
C ARG A 867 37.45 -13.77 -36.41
N SER A 868 37.15 -13.29 -35.22
CA SER A 868 35.78 -12.93 -34.86
C SER A 868 35.52 -11.44 -35.07
N THR A 869 34.39 -11.10 -35.64
CA THR A 869 33.90 -9.75 -35.79
C THR A 869 33.15 -9.35 -34.52
N ILE A 870 33.51 -8.20 -33.96
CA ILE A 870 32.87 -7.62 -32.78
C ILE A 870 32.16 -6.34 -33.22
N GLN A 871 30.84 -6.30 -33.05
CA GLN A 871 30.00 -5.17 -33.45
C GLN A 871 28.95 -4.86 -32.39
N ILE A 872 28.41 -3.64 -32.41
CA ILE A 872 27.17 -3.35 -31.70
C ILE A 872 25.98 -3.99 -32.44
N ALA A 873 24.97 -4.44 -31.71
CA ALA A 873 23.69 -4.85 -32.29
C ALA A 873 22.57 -4.04 -31.65
N TYR A 874 21.49 -3.77 -32.39
CA TYR A 874 20.38 -2.94 -31.90
C TYR A 874 19.07 -3.33 -32.58
N ARG A 875 17.94 -3.04 -31.93
CA ARG A 875 16.60 -3.24 -32.52
C ARG A 875 16.46 -2.38 -33.79
N SER A 876 16.13 -2.98 -34.92
CA SER A 876 16.08 -2.30 -36.22
C SER A 876 15.11 -1.11 -36.24
N ASP A 877 13.99 -1.20 -35.52
CA ASP A 877 12.97 -0.15 -35.47
C ASP A 877 13.39 1.05 -34.60
N LEU A 878 14.34 0.87 -33.68
CA LEU A 878 14.79 1.89 -32.74
C LEU A 878 15.33 3.15 -33.45
N VAL A 879 15.97 2.95 -34.60
CA VAL A 879 16.69 4.02 -35.31
C VAL A 879 15.85 4.70 -36.40
N LYS A 880 14.67 4.15 -36.75
CA LYS A 880 13.84 4.64 -37.88
C LYS A 880 13.38 6.10 -37.71
N GLU A 881 13.22 6.55 -36.48
CA GLU A 881 12.75 7.90 -36.14
C GLU A 881 13.83 8.72 -35.41
N GLN A 882 15.02 8.15 -35.20
CA GLN A 882 16.09 8.71 -34.36
C GLN A 882 17.43 8.74 -35.11
N ALA A 883 17.57 9.70 -36.04
CA ALA A 883 18.75 9.82 -36.90
C ALA A 883 20.07 9.93 -36.12
N ALA A 884 20.08 10.64 -34.98
CA ALA A 884 21.27 10.74 -34.12
C ALA A 884 21.70 9.39 -33.54
N LEU A 885 20.74 8.52 -33.21
CA LEU A 885 21.01 7.19 -32.70
C LEU A 885 21.48 6.26 -33.83
N GLU A 886 20.91 6.38 -35.04
CA GLU A 886 21.40 5.65 -36.21
C GLU A 886 22.87 5.95 -36.53
N VAL A 887 23.24 7.24 -36.51
CA VAL A 887 24.62 7.69 -36.74
C VAL A 887 25.54 7.15 -35.64
N LEU A 888 25.13 7.24 -34.37
CA LEU A 888 25.91 6.71 -33.24
C LEU A 888 26.11 5.19 -33.35
N MET A 889 25.06 4.41 -33.60
CA MET A 889 25.14 2.95 -33.72
C MET A 889 26.04 2.51 -34.89
N ASN A 890 26.09 3.29 -35.96
CA ASN A 890 26.91 2.96 -37.12
C ASN A 890 28.38 3.32 -36.95
N ASN A 891 28.72 4.30 -36.11
CA ASN A 891 30.10 4.78 -35.94
C ASN A 891 30.75 4.34 -34.62
N PHE A 892 29.98 3.87 -33.64
CA PHE A 892 30.50 3.49 -32.31
C PHE A 892 31.52 2.35 -32.41
N VAL A 893 32.79 2.65 -32.11
CA VAL A 893 33.88 1.67 -32.16
C VAL A 893 35.01 2.01 -31.19
N ILE A 894 35.31 1.12 -30.25
CA ILE A 894 36.45 1.29 -29.35
C ILE A 894 37.60 0.41 -29.81
N SER A 895 38.76 1.01 -30.08
CA SER A 895 39.95 0.24 -30.47
C SER A 895 40.36 -0.77 -29.41
N ASN A 896 40.75 -1.98 -29.83
CA ASN A 896 41.15 -3.05 -28.91
C ASN A 896 42.26 -2.62 -27.93
N LYS A 897 43.24 -1.83 -28.40
CA LYS A 897 44.31 -1.30 -27.53
C LYS A 897 43.78 -0.39 -26.43
N SER A 898 42.79 0.45 -26.73
CA SER A 898 42.16 1.30 -25.72
C SER A 898 41.31 0.49 -24.76
N LEU A 899 40.60 -0.52 -25.27
CA LEU A 899 39.75 -1.38 -24.46
C LEU A 899 40.56 -2.22 -23.45
N VAL A 900 41.68 -2.81 -23.88
CA VAL A 900 42.61 -3.54 -22.99
C VAL A 900 43.11 -2.66 -21.83
N LYS A 901 43.44 -1.39 -22.11
CA LYS A 901 43.87 -0.46 -21.05
C LYS A 901 42.77 -0.19 -20.02
N MET A 902 41.52 -0.01 -20.46
CA MET A 902 40.40 0.20 -19.56
C MET A 902 40.09 -1.06 -18.74
N LEU A 903 40.14 -2.23 -19.38
CA LEU A 903 39.95 -3.52 -18.72
C LEU A 903 41.00 -3.76 -17.63
N ALA A 904 42.25 -3.39 -17.87
CA ALA A 904 43.32 -3.44 -16.87
C ALA A 904 43.04 -2.51 -15.68
N GLU A 905 42.59 -1.26 -15.94
CA GLU A 905 42.22 -0.33 -14.87
C GLU A 905 41.07 -0.86 -14.00
N VAL A 906 40.09 -1.54 -14.62
CA VAL A 906 39.00 -2.21 -13.88
C VAL A 906 39.53 -3.37 -13.04
N GLN A 907 40.42 -4.20 -13.60
CA GLN A 907 41.02 -5.33 -12.88
C GLN A 907 41.88 -4.89 -11.68
N GLU A 908 42.51 -3.72 -11.75
CA GLU A 908 43.26 -3.10 -10.64
C GLU A 908 42.36 -2.52 -9.53
N GLY A 909 41.03 -2.65 -9.65
CA GLY A 909 40.04 -2.20 -8.67
C GLY A 909 39.29 -0.92 -9.05
N GLY A 910 39.48 -0.42 -10.28
CA GLY A 910 38.71 0.69 -10.82
C GLY A 910 37.23 0.31 -11.02
N ARG A 911 36.31 1.20 -10.63
CA ARG A 911 34.89 0.98 -10.94
C ARG A 911 34.62 1.24 -12.43
N VAL A 912 33.88 0.33 -13.06
CA VAL A 912 33.58 0.35 -14.52
C VAL A 912 32.97 1.69 -14.97
N ASP A 913 32.03 2.24 -14.20
CA ASP A 913 31.38 3.52 -14.48
C ASP A 913 32.37 4.69 -14.53
N THR A 914 33.31 4.71 -13.58
CA THR A 914 34.34 5.75 -13.43
C THR A 914 35.38 5.64 -14.55
N VAL A 915 35.77 4.42 -14.92
CA VAL A 915 36.70 4.19 -16.04
C VAL A 915 36.07 4.62 -17.37
N ALA A 916 34.79 4.31 -17.58
CA ALA A 916 34.03 4.76 -18.75
C ALA A 916 33.94 6.29 -18.83
N GLU A 917 33.61 6.96 -17.74
CA GLU A 917 33.52 8.43 -17.68
C GLU A 917 34.87 9.10 -17.98
N LYS A 918 35.94 8.65 -17.32
CA LYS A 918 37.31 9.12 -17.55
C LYS A 918 37.76 8.91 -18.99
N TRP A 919 37.31 7.83 -19.64
CA TRP A 919 37.60 7.60 -21.05
C TRP A 919 36.85 8.59 -21.94
N ILE A 920 35.56 8.82 -21.70
CA ILE A 920 34.74 9.78 -22.46
C ILE A 920 35.35 11.19 -22.37
N GLU A 921 35.70 11.65 -21.18
CA GLU A 921 36.30 12.98 -20.96
C GLU A 921 37.59 13.18 -21.75
N LYS A 922 38.39 12.11 -21.95
CA LYS A 922 39.65 12.16 -22.69
C LYS A 922 39.50 11.98 -24.20
N ASN A 923 38.32 11.56 -24.68
CA ASN A 923 38.08 11.21 -26.08
C ASN A 923 36.83 11.93 -26.63
N GLN A 924 36.55 13.17 -26.17
CA GLN A 924 35.38 13.93 -26.59
C GLN A 924 35.30 14.15 -28.10
N ASP A 925 36.45 14.37 -28.76
CA ASP A 925 36.52 14.49 -30.22
C ASP A 925 36.00 13.22 -30.90
N THR A 926 36.45 12.03 -30.47
CA THR A 926 35.97 10.75 -30.97
C THR A 926 34.47 10.55 -30.71
N VAL A 927 33.97 10.94 -29.54
CA VAL A 927 32.53 10.89 -29.23
C VAL A 927 31.72 11.79 -30.17
N LEU A 928 32.24 12.98 -30.48
CA LEU A 928 31.60 13.91 -31.41
C LEU A 928 31.60 13.35 -32.85
N GLU A 929 32.70 12.71 -33.28
CA GLU A 929 32.75 12.02 -34.58
C GLU A 929 31.68 10.92 -34.66
N TRP A 930 31.47 10.14 -33.60
CA TRP A 930 30.44 9.10 -33.58
C TRP A 930 29.03 9.65 -33.63
N LEU A 931 28.75 10.78 -32.98
CA LEU A 931 27.42 11.40 -32.96
C LEU A 931 27.08 12.12 -34.26
N THR A 932 28.09 12.60 -34.98
CA THR A 932 27.90 13.44 -36.17
C THR A 932 28.21 12.73 -37.48
N GLY A 933 28.98 11.63 -37.45
CA GLY A 933 29.46 10.92 -38.64
C GLY A 933 30.54 11.67 -39.43
N PHE A 934 31.01 12.81 -38.94
CA PHE A 934 32.09 13.59 -39.57
C PHE A 934 33.41 13.34 -38.84
N LYS A 935 34.48 13.05 -39.59
CA LYS A 935 35.84 13.02 -39.04
C LYS A 935 36.30 14.45 -38.80
N LEU A 936 36.74 14.74 -37.59
CA LEU A 936 37.38 16.00 -37.25
C LEU A 936 38.77 15.98 -37.90
N LEU A 937 39.13 17.08 -38.56
CA LEU A 937 40.48 17.23 -39.07
C LEU A 937 41.42 17.25 -37.86
N SER A 938 42.27 16.24 -37.73
CA SER A 938 43.35 16.31 -36.74
C SER A 938 44.22 17.49 -37.12
N ASP A 939 44.50 18.39 -36.17
CA ASP A 939 45.60 19.34 -36.28
C ASP A 939 46.91 18.54 -36.35
N SER A 940 47.26 18.11 -37.57
CA SER A 940 48.60 17.67 -37.90
C SER A 940 49.44 18.92 -38.08
N ASN A 941 50.35 19.17 -37.13
CA ASN A 941 51.61 19.82 -37.44
C ASN A 941 52.33 19.11 -38.59
#